data_AF-A0A2G8JXU3-F1
#
_entry.id   AF-A0A2G8JXU3-F1
#
_cell.length_a   1.000
_cell.length_b   1.000
_cell.length_c   1.000
_cell.angle_alpha   90.00
_cell.angle_beta   90.00
_cell.angle_gamma   90.00
#
_symmetry.space_group_name_H-M   'P 1'
#
loop_
_entity.id
_entity.type
_entity.pdbx_description
1 polymer ?
#
loop_
_entity_poly.entity_id
_entity_poly.type
_entity_poly.pdbx_seq_one_letter_code
_entity_poly.pdbx_strand_id
1 'polypeptide(L)'
;MVSATLFSPSWKKLPGFRMYMKASRFLLGLFLALMVAGTFYDLNVFGRWYIQDGEIASSPKPNVENGTATTEGALGDEKESTGGIELEGAVNDISGRNVVNRRAERGRSSKALLAFSLATNAPAVLSLKRPESSMGALDGIRVLSMIWIIWHHVKVMLEFTLEEHISTKCDRKEEHISTKCDRKEERISTKCDRKEERISTKCDRKEERISTKCDRKEERISTKCDRKEERISTKCDRKEERSVRNVTEKRNVSVRNVTGKRNVSVRNVTEKRNVSVRNVTEKRNRSVRNVTEKRNVSVRNVTEKRNVSVRNVTEKRHRSVRNVTEKRNVSVRNVTEKRNTSVRNVTEKRNISVRNVTEKRNISEIFYRKKYEKDHASPQHRRTPCVDSFFVLSALLVTYLTLCKIRSNGGRIRWWRFYLNRYLRLTPVYAFCIIMYVSFSHWLGRGYLKNRSYDYEASRCRQYVWSNLLYVNNCIPDPFVLSACLGWTWYLADDMQMFVVTLSSSTSCRDPTIIISPGVEYLIYSNVLTRIQSYMVGVFCGYILYKYKGHPVKIPKAWNTVGWSLSITVAFICVFALGFSSYENPLPAWFVRLWHGCHRFLFSCTVGWIAFACVTGNGGPIGKFLSWEVWLPLSRVSYCVYLFHPVVMLHYVLTSNDQLHWNTYTSVYMFLSFFVATYTVSLAVSLLVEVPLLKMTKLLLDQRPRTQ
;
A
#
# COMPACT_ATOMS: atom_id res chain seq x y z
N MET A 1 -14.52 21.97 -1.68
CA MET A 1 -13.08 22.28 -1.83
C MET A 1 -12.47 23.07 -0.65
N VAL A 2 -13.15 23.30 0.48
CA VAL A 2 -12.62 24.16 1.58
C VAL A 2 -12.11 23.39 2.82
N SER A 3 -12.15 22.05 2.85
CA SER A 3 -11.70 21.28 4.04
C SER A 3 -10.22 20.83 3.98
N ALA A 4 -9.54 20.99 2.85
CA ALA A 4 -8.16 20.49 2.67
C ALA A 4 -7.06 21.48 3.07
N THR A 5 -7.38 22.73 3.41
CA THR A 5 -6.38 23.81 3.59
C THR A 5 -6.05 24.15 5.04
N LEU A 6 -6.82 23.70 6.04
CA LEU A 6 -6.53 23.99 7.45
C LEU A 6 -5.50 23.06 8.11
N PHE A 7 -5.13 21.96 7.43
CA PHE A 7 -4.09 21.03 7.89
C PHE A 7 -3.07 20.77 6.76
N SER A 8 -2.33 21.79 6.36
CA SER A 8 -1.15 21.61 5.51
C SER A 8 -0.09 20.79 6.26
N PRO A 9 0.31 19.59 5.79
CA PRO A 9 1.29 18.78 6.48
C PRO A 9 2.70 19.30 6.16
N SER A 10 3.23 20.13 7.04
CA SER A 10 4.67 20.47 7.11
C SER A 10 5.56 19.26 7.49
N TRP A 11 4.98 18.07 7.68
CA TRP A 11 5.63 16.81 8.03
C TRP A 11 6.13 16.03 6.80
N LYS A 12 6.92 16.64 5.92
CA LYS A 12 7.43 15.99 4.69
C LYS A 12 8.63 15.03 4.87
N LYS A 13 8.91 14.57 6.10
CA LYS A 13 9.80 13.42 6.35
C LYS A 13 9.03 12.37 7.14
N LEU A 14 8.15 11.65 6.45
CA LEU A 14 7.46 10.51 7.04
C LEU A 14 8.48 9.45 7.44
N PRO A 15 8.38 8.90 8.66
CA PRO A 15 9.32 7.89 9.10
C PRO A 15 9.24 6.64 8.23
N GLY A 16 10.40 6.20 7.75
CA GLY A 16 10.50 5.03 6.89
C GLY A 16 10.11 3.74 7.61
N PHE A 17 9.81 2.70 6.83
CA PHE A 17 9.44 1.37 7.31
C PHE A 17 10.38 0.80 8.39
N ARG A 18 11.69 1.06 8.25
CA ARG A 18 12.73 0.67 9.21
C ARG A 18 12.54 1.28 10.60
N MET A 19 11.98 2.48 10.70
CA MET A 19 11.73 3.12 12.00
C MET A 19 10.62 2.39 12.75
N TYR A 20 9.50 2.09 12.09
CA TYR A 20 8.41 1.33 12.71
C TYR A 20 8.88 -0.05 13.15
N MET A 21 9.64 -0.78 12.33
CA MET A 21 10.23 -2.06 12.74
C MET A 21 11.11 -1.95 13.99
N LYS A 22 11.98 -0.92 14.06
CA LYS A 22 12.81 -0.68 15.25
C LYS A 22 11.94 -0.36 16.46
N ALA A 23 10.93 0.50 16.31
CA ALA A 23 10.01 0.86 17.36
C ALA A 23 9.19 -0.34 17.87
N SER A 24 8.66 -1.17 16.97
CA SER A 24 7.93 -2.39 17.32
C SER A 24 8.79 -3.37 18.10
N ARG A 25 10.01 -3.66 17.63
CA ARG A 25 10.95 -4.56 18.35
C ARG A 25 11.36 -3.99 19.70
N PHE A 26 11.64 -2.69 19.76
CA PHE A 26 11.97 -2.00 21.00
C PHE A 26 10.83 -2.05 22.01
N LEU A 27 9.61 -1.69 21.59
CA LEU A 27 8.42 -1.70 22.46
C LEU A 27 8.10 -3.12 22.93
N LEU A 28 8.11 -4.10 22.04
CA LEU A 28 7.87 -5.50 22.40
C LEU A 28 8.93 -6.00 23.40
N GLY A 29 10.21 -5.72 23.15
CA GLY A 29 11.29 -6.04 24.06
C GLY A 29 11.17 -5.34 25.42
N LEU A 30 10.79 -4.06 25.43
CA LEU A 30 10.58 -3.28 26.65
C LEU A 30 9.43 -3.84 27.49
N PHE A 31 8.26 -4.08 26.89
CA PHE A 31 7.11 -4.63 27.62
C PHE A 31 7.38 -6.05 28.13
N LEU A 32 8.06 -6.89 27.35
CA LEU A 32 8.47 -8.22 27.79
C LEU A 32 9.47 -8.14 28.96
N ALA A 33 10.47 -7.25 28.87
CA ALA A 33 11.44 -7.05 29.95
C ALA A 33 10.77 -6.55 31.24
N LEU A 34 9.86 -5.57 31.13
CA LEU A 34 9.08 -5.06 32.26
C LEU A 34 8.17 -6.15 32.85
N MET A 35 7.56 -6.98 32.01
CA MET A 35 6.73 -8.10 32.46
C MET A 35 7.55 -9.15 33.21
N VAL A 36 8.73 -9.52 32.69
CA VAL A 36 9.65 -10.45 33.37
C VAL A 36 10.13 -9.84 34.69
N ALA A 37 10.57 -8.57 34.70
CA ALA A 37 11.03 -7.89 35.90
C ALA A 37 9.92 -7.76 36.96
N GLY A 38 8.71 -7.37 36.55
CA GLY A 38 7.54 -7.26 37.43
C GLY A 38 7.12 -8.59 38.02
N THR A 39 7.14 -9.66 37.21
CA THR A 39 6.81 -11.03 37.67
C THR A 39 7.89 -11.58 38.60
N PHE A 40 9.16 -11.37 38.27
CA PHE A 40 10.28 -11.74 39.14
C PHE A 40 10.20 -11.00 40.48
N TYR A 41 9.91 -9.68 40.46
CA TYR A 41 9.70 -8.90 41.68
C TYR A 41 8.53 -9.44 42.51
N ASP A 42 7.39 -9.74 41.86
CA ASP A 42 6.21 -10.31 42.54
C ASP A 42 6.55 -11.66 43.20
N LEU A 43 7.18 -12.58 42.47
CA LEU A 43 7.53 -13.91 42.99
C LEU A 43 8.61 -13.88 44.07
N ASN A 44 9.66 -13.07 43.94
CA ASN A 44 10.73 -13.04 44.94
C ASN A 44 10.30 -12.32 46.23
N VAL A 45 9.43 -11.33 46.09
CA VAL A 45 9.01 -10.53 47.23
C VAL A 45 7.77 -11.11 47.91
N PHE A 46 6.86 -11.76 47.19
CA PHE A 46 5.66 -12.39 47.76
C PHE A 46 5.75 -13.92 47.88
N GLY A 47 6.51 -14.60 47.00
CA GLY A 47 6.74 -16.05 47.11
C GLY A 47 7.50 -16.44 48.37
N ARG A 48 8.40 -15.57 48.88
CA ARG A 48 9.05 -15.77 50.20
C ARG A 48 8.05 -15.71 51.37
N TRP A 49 7.01 -14.87 51.28
CA TRP A 49 6.00 -14.76 52.33
C TRP A 49 5.02 -15.94 52.35
N TYR A 50 4.69 -16.51 51.19
CA TYR A 50 3.82 -17.69 51.12
C TYR A 50 4.45 -18.93 51.77
N ILE A 51 5.77 -19.06 51.72
CA ILE A 51 6.52 -20.11 52.40
C ILE A 51 6.54 -19.85 53.92
N GLN A 52 6.66 -18.60 54.33
CA GLN A 52 6.79 -18.21 55.74
C GLN A 52 5.45 -18.24 56.51
N ASP A 53 4.33 -17.92 55.87
CA ASP A 53 2.98 -18.08 56.46
C ASP A 53 2.51 -19.56 56.46
N GLY A 54 3.07 -20.40 55.59
CA GLY A 54 2.80 -21.84 55.54
C GLY A 54 3.33 -22.63 56.74
N GLU A 55 4.39 -22.14 57.40
CA GLU A 55 4.94 -22.72 58.63
C GLU A 55 4.15 -22.30 59.89
N ILE A 56 3.42 -21.18 59.84
CA ILE A 56 2.68 -20.64 61.01
C ILE A 56 1.25 -21.24 61.10
N ALA A 57 0.74 -21.88 60.05
CA ALA A 57 -0.62 -22.41 60.00
C ALA A 57 -0.80 -23.83 60.61
N SER A 58 -0.04 -24.19 61.65
CA SER A 58 -0.24 -25.43 62.42
C SER A 58 -0.77 -25.16 63.86
N SER A 59 -2.11 -25.12 63.97
CA SER A 59 -2.96 -25.31 65.19
C SER A 59 -3.20 -24.11 66.15
N PRO A 60 -4.32 -24.04 66.93
CA PRO A 60 -5.63 -24.72 66.83
C PRO A 60 -6.82 -23.75 66.61
N LYS A 61 -7.98 -24.33 66.23
CA LYS A 61 -9.29 -23.67 66.02
C LYS A 61 -9.87 -23.04 67.30
N PRO A 62 -10.67 -21.95 67.21
CA PRO A 62 -11.65 -21.63 68.24
C PRO A 62 -13.10 -21.90 67.79
N ASN A 63 -13.92 -22.06 68.82
CA ASN A 63 -15.24 -22.68 68.87
C ASN A 63 -16.37 -21.87 68.22
N VAL A 64 -17.40 -22.62 67.84
CA VAL A 64 -18.73 -22.17 67.47
C VAL A 64 -19.51 -21.82 68.73
N GLU A 65 -19.94 -20.56 68.89
CA GLU A 65 -21.07 -20.20 69.76
C GLU A 65 -21.93 -19.09 69.11
N ASN A 66 -23.24 -19.21 69.36
CA ASN A 66 -24.34 -18.49 68.75
C ASN A 66 -24.47 -17.04 69.23
N GLY A 67 -25.01 -16.15 68.38
CA GLY A 67 -25.42 -14.80 68.81
C GLY A 67 -26.07 -13.95 67.71
N THR A 68 -27.38 -13.75 67.89
CA THR A 68 -28.35 -12.80 67.32
C THR A 68 -27.89 -11.51 66.61
N ALA A 69 -28.73 -11.11 65.65
CA ALA A 69 -28.67 -9.91 64.80
C ALA A 69 -28.69 -8.56 65.54
N THR A 70 -27.98 -7.58 64.98
CA THR A 70 -28.39 -6.17 64.95
C THR A 70 -27.95 -5.50 63.65
N THR A 71 -28.88 -4.76 63.06
CA THR A 71 -28.71 -3.79 61.98
C THR A 71 -28.03 -2.53 62.51
N GLU A 72 -26.97 -2.04 61.86
CA GLU A 72 -26.64 -0.61 61.82
C GLU A 72 -25.61 -0.29 60.71
N GLY A 73 -25.80 0.87 60.09
CA GLY A 73 -25.11 1.27 58.86
C GLY A 73 -23.65 1.64 59.05
N ALA A 74 -22.88 1.50 57.96
CA ALA A 74 -21.56 2.09 57.85
C ALA A 74 -21.35 2.64 56.44
N LEU A 75 -21.23 3.97 56.37
CA LEU A 75 -20.64 4.71 55.27
C LEU A 75 -19.26 4.12 54.95
N GLY A 76 -19.02 3.77 53.69
CA GLY A 76 -17.72 3.32 53.21
C GLY A 76 -17.41 3.93 51.84
N ASP A 77 -16.31 4.66 51.76
CA ASP A 77 -15.79 5.40 50.61
C ASP A 77 -15.81 4.61 49.28
N GLU A 78 -16.67 5.00 48.35
CA GLU A 78 -16.67 4.49 46.98
C GLU A 78 -15.63 5.22 46.12
N LYS A 79 -14.58 4.49 45.73
CA LYS A 79 -13.54 4.95 44.80
C LYS A 79 -14.06 5.11 43.37
N GLU A 80 -13.51 6.13 42.71
CA GLU A 80 -13.78 6.57 41.35
C GLU A 80 -13.90 5.43 40.31
N SER A 81 -15.01 5.41 39.57
CA SER A 81 -15.20 4.57 38.39
C SER A 81 -15.68 5.43 37.21
N THR A 82 -14.96 5.36 36.08
CA THR A 82 -15.27 6.10 34.86
C THR A 82 -15.20 5.18 33.65
N GLY A 83 -16.36 4.82 33.09
CA GLY A 83 -16.54 4.68 31.64
C GLY A 83 -15.95 3.48 30.91
N GLY A 84 -15.54 2.41 31.61
CA GLY A 84 -15.41 1.08 31.00
C GLY A 84 -15.11 0.01 32.05
N ILE A 85 -16.14 -0.71 32.45
CA ILE A 85 -16.17 -1.25 33.81
C ILE A 85 -15.69 -2.68 33.98
N GLU A 86 -15.66 -3.57 32.98
CA GLU A 86 -15.40 -4.98 33.35
C GLU A 86 -13.95 -5.35 33.67
N LEU A 87 -12.95 -4.63 33.17
CA LEU A 87 -11.57 -4.81 33.65
C LEU A 87 -11.29 -3.97 34.90
N GLU A 88 -11.95 -2.83 35.02
CA GLU A 88 -11.65 -1.78 36.00
C GLU A 88 -12.18 -2.09 37.41
N GLY A 89 -13.34 -2.77 37.49
CA GLY A 89 -13.89 -3.33 38.72
C GLY A 89 -13.20 -4.63 39.14
N ALA A 90 -12.93 -5.52 38.19
CA ALA A 90 -12.26 -6.80 38.45
C ALA A 90 -10.83 -6.62 39.02
N VAL A 91 -10.04 -5.70 38.47
CA VAL A 91 -8.66 -5.47 38.93
C VAL A 91 -8.60 -4.85 40.33
N ASN A 92 -9.65 -4.13 40.77
CA ASN A 92 -9.69 -3.52 42.10
C ASN A 92 -10.23 -4.49 43.17
N ASP A 93 -11.08 -5.46 42.79
CA ASP A 93 -11.74 -6.38 43.72
C ASP A 93 -11.01 -7.74 43.90
N ILE A 94 -10.05 -8.06 43.01
CA ILE A 94 -9.33 -9.35 43.02
C ILE A 94 -8.13 -9.38 43.97
N SER A 95 -7.83 -8.28 44.65
CA SER A 95 -6.92 -8.33 45.78
C SER A 95 -7.75 -8.49 47.05
N GLY A 96 -7.79 -9.72 47.58
CA GLY A 96 -8.50 -10.04 48.82
C GLY A 96 -8.12 -9.06 49.94
N ARG A 97 -9.14 -8.55 50.65
CA ARG A 97 -9.03 -7.54 51.72
C ARG A 97 -7.86 -7.78 52.70
N ASN A 98 -7.46 -9.02 52.93
CA ASN A 98 -6.38 -9.37 53.87
C ASN A 98 -4.96 -9.34 53.26
N VAL A 99 -4.78 -9.48 51.94
CA VAL A 99 -3.48 -9.34 51.24
C VAL A 99 -3.26 -7.91 50.72
N VAL A 100 -4.34 -7.17 50.48
CA VAL A 100 -4.32 -5.76 50.06
C VAL A 100 -3.73 -4.84 51.10
N ASN A 101 -4.11 -5.03 52.36
CA ASN A 101 -3.64 -4.14 53.41
C ASN A 101 -2.11 -4.17 53.53
N ARG A 102 -1.45 -5.30 53.24
CA ARG A 102 0.03 -5.38 53.14
C ARG A 102 0.62 -4.92 51.79
N ARG A 103 -0.14 -4.95 50.69
CA ARG A 103 0.25 -4.37 49.38
C ARG A 103 0.14 -2.84 49.34
N ALA A 104 -0.71 -2.25 50.18
CA ALA A 104 -1.03 -0.83 50.20
C ALA A 104 0.12 0.06 50.70
N GLU A 105 0.98 -0.46 51.57
CA GLU A 105 2.07 0.28 52.24
C GLU A 105 3.30 0.57 51.37
N ARG A 106 3.34 0.07 50.13
CA ARG A 106 4.52 0.25 49.26
C ARG A 106 4.52 1.53 48.43
N GLY A 107 5.72 2.07 48.24
CA GLY A 107 6.00 3.25 47.40
C GLY A 107 5.60 3.08 45.93
N ARG A 108 5.43 4.20 45.22
CA ARG A 108 4.93 4.24 43.82
C ARG A 108 5.70 3.32 42.88
N SER A 109 7.02 3.22 43.02
CA SER A 109 7.87 2.41 42.13
C SER A 109 7.59 0.91 42.25
N SER A 110 7.27 0.42 43.45
CA SER A 110 6.88 -0.99 43.64
C SER A 110 5.52 -1.27 42.99
N LYS A 111 4.54 -0.38 43.18
CA LYS A 111 3.22 -0.48 42.53
C LYS A 111 3.33 -0.43 40.99
N ALA A 112 4.24 0.38 40.47
CA ALA A 112 4.54 0.45 39.04
C ALA A 112 5.14 -0.87 38.51
N LEU A 113 6.07 -1.49 39.24
CA LEU A 113 6.62 -2.81 38.86
C LEU A 113 5.57 -3.92 38.93
N LEU A 114 4.74 -3.95 39.98
CA LEU A 114 3.63 -4.90 40.09
C LEU A 114 2.57 -4.74 38.98
N ALA A 115 2.47 -3.55 38.38
CA ALA A 115 1.55 -3.33 37.26
C ALA A 115 1.84 -4.27 36.08
N PHE A 116 3.10 -4.66 35.88
CA PHE A 116 3.55 -5.52 34.79
C PHE A 116 3.65 -7.01 35.18
N SER A 117 3.37 -7.39 36.44
CA SER A 117 3.46 -8.79 36.87
C SER A 117 2.41 -9.67 36.17
N LEU A 118 2.88 -10.68 35.44
CA LEU A 118 2.02 -11.68 34.81
C LEU A 118 1.30 -12.55 35.86
N ALA A 119 2.00 -12.89 36.95
CA ALA A 119 1.46 -13.73 38.03
C ALA A 119 0.26 -13.07 38.73
N THR A 120 0.26 -11.73 38.84
CA THR A 120 -0.87 -10.98 39.39
C THR A 120 -1.94 -10.69 38.32
N ASN A 121 -1.54 -10.36 37.08
CA ASN A 121 -2.47 -9.93 36.04
C ASN A 121 -3.27 -11.08 35.41
N ALA A 122 -2.65 -12.23 35.16
CA ALA A 122 -3.31 -13.33 34.46
C ALA A 122 -4.52 -13.91 35.23
N PRO A 123 -4.42 -14.23 36.54
CA PRO A 123 -5.59 -14.66 37.31
C PRO A 123 -6.65 -13.58 37.41
N ALA A 124 -6.26 -12.30 37.44
CA ALA A 124 -7.20 -11.19 37.51
C ALA A 124 -8.03 -11.04 36.22
N VAL A 125 -7.42 -11.24 35.06
CA VAL A 125 -8.15 -11.22 33.77
C VAL A 125 -9.05 -12.45 33.65
N LEU A 126 -8.56 -13.64 34.04
CA LEU A 126 -9.27 -14.91 33.87
C LEU A 126 -10.28 -15.24 34.98
N SER A 127 -10.35 -14.43 36.05
CA SER A 127 -11.24 -14.69 37.19
C SER A 127 -12.73 -14.66 36.82
N LEU A 128 -13.48 -15.65 37.29
CA LEU A 128 -14.94 -15.70 37.17
C LEU A 128 -15.66 -14.88 38.25
N LYS A 129 -14.93 -14.28 39.19
CA LYS A 129 -15.53 -13.45 40.24
C LYS A 129 -16.01 -12.11 39.68
N ARG A 130 -17.27 -11.79 39.94
CA ARG A 130 -17.93 -10.55 39.54
C ARG A 130 -17.77 -9.47 40.64
N PRO A 131 -17.46 -8.22 40.28
CA PRO A 131 -17.50 -7.09 41.22
C PRO A 131 -18.94 -6.75 41.62
N GLU A 132 -19.17 -6.38 42.88
CA GLU A 132 -20.51 -6.10 43.44
C GLU A 132 -21.28 -4.99 42.69
N SER A 133 -20.58 -4.08 42.01
CA SER A 133 -21.14 -2.96 41.24
C SER A 133 -21.30 -3.23 39.73
N SER A 134 -20.97 -4.44 39.26
CA SER A 134 -20.96 -4.76 37.82
C SER A 134 -22.31 -5.29 37.30
N MET A 135 -22.81 -4.67 36.23
CA MET A 135 -24.07 -5.05 35.56
C MET A 135 -23.85 -6.27 34.65
N GLY A 136 -24.12 -7.46 35.16
CA GLY A 136 -23.62 -8.67 34.52
C GLY A 136 -24.17 -9.07 33.17
N ALA A 137 -25.40 -8.68 32.84
CA ALA A 137 -25.94 -8.94 31.52
C ALA A 137 -25.21 -8.17 30.40
N LEU A 138 -24.55 -7.04 30.73
CA LEU A 138 -23.83 -6.24 29.75
C LEU A 138 -22.58 -6.96 29.22
N ASP A 139 -21.95 -7.81 30.05
CA ASP A 139 -20.83 -8.68 29.66
C ASP A 139 -21.25 -9.60 28.51
N GLY A 140 -22.36 -10.34 28.70
CA GLY A 140 -22.87 -11.28 27.70
C GLY A 140 -23.27 -10.57 26.41
N ILE A 141 -23.95 -9.43 26.50
CA ILE A 141 -24.33 -8.63 25.30
C ILE A 141 -23.07 -8.23 24.53
N ARG A 142 -22.01 -7.81 25.21
CA ARG A 142 -20.75 -7.42 24.57
C ARG A 142 -20.08 -8.58 23.86
N VAL A 143 -19.96 -9.74 24.51
CA VAL A 143 -19.29 -10.91 23.93
C VAL A 143 -20.07 -11.44 22.71
N LEU A 144 -21.39 -11.53 22.81
CA LEU A 144 -22.24 -11.94 21.67
C LEU A 144 -22.16 -10.95 20.51
N SER A 145 -22.11 -9.66 20.80
CA SER A 145 -21.92 -8.63 19.77
C SER A 145 -20.55 -8.76 19.10
N MET A 146 -19.50 -9.10 19.86
CA MET A 146 -18.15 -9.34 19.32
C MET A 146 -18.11 -10.59 18.42
N ILE A 147 -18.75 -11.68 18.86
CA ILE A 147 -18.91 -12.91 18.06
C ILE A 147 -19.57 -12.58 16.72
N TRP A 148 -20.62 -11.76 16.74
CA TRP A 148 -21.33 -11.35 15.53
C TRP A 148 -20.45 -10.50 14.60
N ILE A 149 -19.67 -9.56 15.13
CA ILE A 149 -18.72 -8.76 14.34
C ILE A 149 -17.66 -9.66 13.67
N ILE A 150 -17.07 -10.58 14.41
CA ILE A 150 -16.04 -11.50 13.89
C ILE A 150 -16.64 -12.33 12.75
N TRP A 151 -17.82 -12.94 12.95
CA TRP A 151 -18.49 -13.71 11.92
C TRP A 151 -18.79 -12.90 10.66
N HIS A 152 -19.26 -11.67 10.83
CA HIS A 152 -19.53 -10.76 9.72
C HIS A 152 -18.24 -10.43 8.93
N HIS A 153 -17.15 -10.07 9.61
CA HIS A 153 -15.88 -9.78 8.96
C HIS A 153 -15.25 -11.00 8.27
N VAL A 154 -15.43 -12.22 8.80
CA VAL A 154 -15.00 -13.45 8.11
C VAL A 154 -15.71 -13.59 6.77
N LYS A 155 -17.02 -13.30 6.71
CA LYS A 155 -17.75 -13.32 5.44
C LYS A 155 -17.27 -12.24 4.46
N VAL A 156 -17.11 -10.99 4.91
CA VAL A 156 -16.60 -9.86 4.09
C VAL A 156 -15.23 -10.19 3.50
N MET A 157 -14.35 -10.72 4.33
CA MET A 157 -13.00 -11.12 3.96
C MET A 157 -12.99 -12.26 2.94
N LEU A 158 -13.78 -13.32 3.15
CA LEU A 158 -13.87 -14.44 2.22
C LEU A 158 -14.36 -13.99 0.84
N GLU A 159 -15.32 -13.06 0.78
CA GLU A 159 -15.78 -12.47 -0.47
C GLU A 159 -14.68 -11.66 -1.18
N PHE A 160 -13.98 -10.80 -0.44
CA PHE A 160 -12.88 -9.98 -0.99
C PHE A 160 -11.74 -10.84 -1.58
N THR A 161 -11.36 -11.94 -0.90
CA THR A 161 -10.29 -12.82 -1.40
C THR A 161 -10.60 -13.51 -2.72
N LEU A 162 -11.88 -13.76 -2.99
CA LEU A 162 -12.31 -14.48 -4.18
C LEU A 162 -12.21 -13.59 -5.43
N GLU A 163 -12.54 -12.30 -5.31
CA GLU A 163 -12.42 -11.31 -6.39
C GLU A 163 -10.96 -11.06 -6.77
N GLU A 164 -10.08 -10.84 -5.77
CA GLU A 164 -8.67 -10.59 -6.03
C GLU A 164 -7.98 -11.80 -6.68
N HIS A 165 -8.35 -13.03 -6.30
CA HIS A 165 -7.74 -14.23 -6.84
C HIS A 165 -8.01 -14.43 -8.34
N ILE A 166 -9.20 -14.06 -8.83
CA ILE A 166 -9.54 -14.18 -10.25
C ILE A 166 -8.78 -13.15 -11.08
N SER A 167 -8.78 -11.89 -10.61
CA SER A 167 -8.07 -10.78 -11.23
C SER A 167 -6.60 -11.14 -11.47
N THR A 168 -5.93 -11.59 -10.43
CA THR A 168 -4.52 -11.96 -10.44
C THR A 168 -4.21 -13.21 -11.28
N LYS A 169 -5.14 -14.19 -11.36
CA LYS A 169 -4.95 -15.41 -12.19
C LYS A 169 -5.04 -15.07 -13.67
N CYS A 170 -5.90 -14.13 -14.03
CA CYS A 170 -5.96 -13.56 -15.36
C CYS A 170 -4.69 -12.75 -15.67
N ASP A 171 -4.23 -11.90 -14.75
CA ASP A 171 -3.01 -11.11 -14.91
C ASP A 171 -1.77 -12.01 -15.18
N ARG A 172 -1.58 -13.09 -14.41
CA ARG A 172 -0.49 -14.07 -14.65
C ARG A 172 -0.56 -14.75 -16.02
N LYS A 173 -1.77 -15.08 -16.49
CA LYS A 173 -1.96 -15.69 -17.81
C LYS A 173 -1.65 -14.70 -18.93
N GLU A 174 -2.05 -13.45 -18.77
CA GLU A 174 -1.76 -12.37 -19.71
C GLU A 174 -0.25 -12.11 -19.80
N GLU A 175 0.44 -12.06 -18.66
CA GLU A 175 1.91 -11.95 -18.60
C GLU A 175 2.61 -13.14 -19.28
N HIS A 176 2.13 -14.36 -19.04
CA HIS A 176 2.67 -15.55 -19.70
C HIS A 176 2.47 -15.53 -21.24
N ILE A 177 1.32 -15.04 -21.70
CA ILE A 177 1.05 -14.86 -23.14
C ILE A 177 1.96 -13.78 -23.73
N SER A 178 2.11 -12.63 -23.06
CA SER A 178 2.99 -11.53 -23.47
C SER A 178 4.41 -12.04 -23.64
N THR A 179 5.00 -12.60 -22.57
CA THR A 179 6.39 -13.06 -22.56
C THR A 179 6.67 -14.13 -23.63
N LYS A 180 5.70 -15.01 -23.90
CA LYS A 180 5.81 -16.02 -24.97
C LYS A 180 5.77 -15.40 -26.36
N CYS A 181 4.92 -14.40 -26.58
CA CYS A 181 4.85 -13.66 -27.85
C CYS A 181 6.10 -12.80 -28.06
N ASP A 182 6.56 -12.08 -27.04
CA ASP A 182 7.76 -11.24 -27.09
C ASP A 182 8.99 -12.07 -27.48
N ARG A 183 9.18 -13.24 -26.84
CA ARG A 183 10.25 -14.21 -27.22
C ARG A 183 10.15 -14.70 -28.66
N LYS A 184 8.94 -14.79 -29.22
CA LYS A 184 8.73 -15.25 -30.60
C LYS A 184 9.01 -14.14 -31.61
N GLU A 185 8.61 -12.91 -31.31
CA GLU A 185 8.94 -11.72 -32.10
C GLU A 185 10.45 -11.47 -32.13
N GLU A 186 11.13 -11.63 -31.00
CA GLU A 186 12.59 -11.54 -30.89
C GLU A 186 13.29 -12.61 -31.75
N ARG A 187 12.81 -13.87 -31.71
CA ARG A 187 13.33 -14.95 -32.57
C ARG A 187 13.11 -14.70 -34.07
N ILE A 188 12.01 -14.05 -34.45
CA ILE A 188 11.74 -13.67 -35.85
C ILE A 188 12.69 -12.55 -36.27
N SER A 189 12.80 -11.51 -35.44
CA SER A 189 13.68 -10.35 -35.67
C SER A 189 15.12 -10.80 -35.87
N THR A 190 15.68 -11.56 -34.92
CA THR A 190 17.05 -12.07 -34.99
C THR A 190 17.32 -12.95 -36.22
N LYS A 191 16.35 -13.74 -36.69
CA LYS A 191 16.48 -14.52 -37.94
C LYS A 191 16.50 -13.64 -39.18
N CYS A 192 15.66 -12.60 -39.22
CA CYS A 192 15.62 -11.64 -40.33
C CYS A 192 16.88 -10.78 -40.35
N ASP A 193 17.33 -10.27 -39.21
CA ASP A 193 18.55 -9.46 -39.08
C ASP A 193 19.77 -10.23 -39.59
N ARG A 194 19.95 -11.50 -39.17
CA ARG A 194 21.00 -12.40 -39.69
C ARG A 194 20.92 -12.62 -41.20
N LYS A 195 19.72 -12.58 -41.78
CA LYS A 195 19.51 -12.78 -43.22
C LYS A 195 19.84 -11.51 -44.00
N GLU A 196 19.45 -10.35 -43.49
CA GLU A 196 19.80 -9.03 -44.05
C GLU A 196 21.31 -8.80 -44.01
N GLU A 197 21.97 -9.18 -42.91
CA GLU A 197 23.43 -9.11 -42.77
C GLU A 197 24.15 -10.03 -43.78
N ARG A 198 23.66 -11.27 -43.97
CA ARG A 198 24.20 -12.18 -45.01
C ARG A 198 24.01 -11.66 -46.44
N ILE A 199 22.92 -10.95 -46.71
CA ILE A 199 22.68 -10.32 -48.02
C ILE A 199 23.65 -9.15 -48.21
N SER A 200 23.74 -8.28 -47.20
CA SER A 200 24.63 -7.12 -47.18
C SER A 200 26.07 -7.52 -47.42
N THR A 201 26.61 -8.44 -46.61
CA THR A 201 27.99 -8.93 -46.75
C THR A 201 28.29 -9.58 -48.12
N LYS A 202 27.31 -10.27 -48.73
CA LYS A 202 27.47 -10.80 -50.10
C LYS A 202 27.50 -9.70 -51.16
N CYS A 203 26.67 -8.66 -51.01
CA CYS A 203 26.66 -7.52 -51.92
C CYS A 203 27.93 -6.68 -51.77
N ASP A 204 28.36 -6.40 -50.54
CA ASP A 204 29.59 -5.64 -50.25
C ASP A 204 30.81 -6.32 -50.87
N ARG A 205 30.97 -7.64 -50.68
CA ARG A 205 32.03 -8.44 -51.34
C ARG A 205 31.97 -8.38 -52.87
N LYS A 206 30.77 -8.26 -53.44
CA LYS A 206 30.59 -8.18 -54.90
C LYS A 206 30.94 -6.79 -55.43
N GLU A 207 30.56 -5.74 -54.72
CA GLU A 207 30.92 -4.35 -55.02
C GLU A 207 32.43 -4.12 -54.92
N GLU A 208 33.08 -4.71 -53.90
CA GLU A 208 34.53 -4.67 -53.72
C GLU A 208 35.26 -5.39 -54.87
N ARG A 209 34.78 -6.57 -55.29
CA ARG A 209 35.32 -7.30 -56.46
C ARG A 209 35.15 -6.52 -57.77
N ILE A 210 34.06 -5.75 -57.92
CA ILE A 210 33.85 -4.88 -59.10
C ILE A 210 34.83 -3.71 -59.04
N SER A 211 34.93 -3.05 -57.89
CA SER A 211 35.83 -1.91 -57.65
C SER A 211 37.27 -2.29 -57.94
N THR A 212 37.79 -3.34 -57.31
CA THR A 212 39.17 -3.83 -57.52
C THR A 212 39.47 -4.21 -58.98
N LYS A 213 38.51 -4.78 -59.71
CA LYS A 213 38.66 -5.05 -61.15
C LYS A 213 38.71 -3.77 -61.99
N CYS A 214 37.91 -2.77 -61.65
CA CYS A 214 37.91 -1.46 -62.31
C CYS A 214 39.21 -0.70 -62.00
N ASP A 215 39.63 -0.66 -60.74
CA ASP A 215 40.86 0.02 -60.29
C ASP A 215 42.09 -0.57 -61.01
N ARG A 216 42.22 -1.91 -61.06
CA ARG A 216 43.28 -2.60 -61.84
C ARG A 216 43.24 -2.26 -63.34
N LYS A 217 42.06 -2.00 -63.89
CA LYS A 217 41.90 -1.65 -65.31
C LYS A 217 42.27 -0.20 -65.57
N GLU A 218 41.89 0.71 -64.67
CA GLU A 218 42.29 2.13 -64.69
C GLU A 218 43.81 2.29 -64.53
N GLU A 219 44.42 1.51 -63.65
CA GLU A 219 45.88 1.47 -63.45
C GLU A 219 46.61 0.96 -64.71
N ARG A 220 46.11 -0.11 -65.34
CA ARG A 220 46.65 -0.60 -66.63
C ARG A 220 46.52 0.43 -67.76
N ILE A 221 45.43 1.20 -67.79
CA ILE A 221 45.25 2.29 -68.77
C ILE A 221 46.25 3.40 -68.48
N SER A 222 46.36 3.82 -67.22
CA SER A 222 47.27 4.87 -66.75
C SER A 222 48.72 4.53 -67.10
N THR A 223 49.22 3.38 -66.67
CA THR A 223 50.59 2.91 -66.97
C THR A 223 50.89 2.81 -68.46
N LYS A 224 49.91 2.40 -69.29
CA LYS A 224 50.06 2.35 -70.74
C LYS A 224 50.13 3.76 -71.36
N CYS A 225 49.37 4.71 -70.83
CA CYS A 225 49.42 6.11 -71.24
C CYS A 225 50.72 6.78 -70.79
N ASP A 226 51.15 6.59 -69.54
CA ASP A 226 52.39 7.13 -68.98
C ASP A 226 53.61 6.67 -69.79
N ARG A 227 53.70 5.36 -70.08
CA ARG A 227 54.75 4.80 -70.97
C ARG A 227 54.72 5.40 -72.37
N LYS A 228 53.54 5.79 -72.86
CA LYS A 228 53.39 6.40 -74.20
C LYS A 228 53.79 7.87 -74.17
N GLU A 229 53.46 8.61 -73.12
CA GLU A 229 53.89 9.99 -72.90
C GLU A 229 55.40 10.08 -72.70
N GLU A 230 56.01 9.14 -71.98
CA GLU A 230 57.46 9.03 -71.80
C GLU A 230 58.18 8.73 -73.13
N ARG A 231 57.64 7.81 -73.94
CA ARG A 231 58.15 7.55 -75.31
C ARG A 231 58.03 8.76 -76.23
N ILE A 232 56.96 9.55 -76.10
CA ILE A 232 56.80 10.80 -76.85
C ILE A 232 57.81 11.84 -76.37
N SER A 233 57.97 11.99 -75.06
CA SER A 233 58.91 12.92 -74.43
C SER A 233 60.34 12.64 -74.86
N THR A 234 60.83 11.41 -74.66
CA THR A 234 62.18 10.97 -75.09
C THR A 234 62.42 11.14 -76.59
N LYS A 235 61.41 10.87 -77.44
CA LYS A 235 61.52 11.08 -78.89
C LYS A 235 61.56 12.57 -79.26
N CYS A 236 60.84 13.42 -78.52
CA CYS A 236 60.89 14.87 -78.68
C CYS A 236 62.20 15.45 -78.17
N ASP A 237 62.71 15.01 -77.01
CA ASP A 237 63.98 15.44 -76.44
C ASP A 237 65.15 15.12 -77.40
N ARG A 238 65.19 13.90 -77.97
CA ARG A 238 66.16 13.54 -79.04
C ARG A 238 66.04 14.42 -80.29
N LYS A 239 64.83 14.81 -80.68
CA LYS A 239 64.61 15.71 -81.83
C LYS A 239 65.02 17.13 -81.51
N GLU A 240 64.76 17.60 -80.30
CA GLU A 240 65.18 18.89 -79.79
C GLU A 240 66.71 18.97 -79.78
N GLU A 241 67.40 18.00 -79.15
CA GLU A 241 68.86 17.90 -79.17
C GLU A 241 69.44 17.90 -80.58
N ARG A 242 68.86 17.11 -81.50
CA ARG A 242 69.31 17.07 -82.90
C ARG A 242 69.12 18.42 -83.59
N SER A 243 67.99 19.09 -83.36
CA SER A 243 67.71 20.40 -83.95
C SER A 243 68.61 21.49 -83.36
N VAL A 244 68.83 21.49 -82.04
CA VAL A 244 69.77 22.38 -81.35
C VAL A 244 71.19 22.14 -81.85
N ARG A 245 71.63 20.88 -81.98
CA ARG A 245 72.96 20.53 -82.52
C ARG A 245 73.16 21.04 -83.94
N ASN A 246 72.21 20.78 -84.85
CA ASN A 246 72.26 21.27 -86.23
C ASN A 246 72.30 22.82 -86.29
N VAL A 247 71.54 23.51 -85.44
CA VAL A 247 71.55 24.99 -85.37
C VAL A 247 72.85 25.51 -84.74
N THR A 248 73.41 24.81 -83.76
CA THR A 248 74.69 25.15 -83.10
C THR A 248 75.86 24.93 -84.03
N GLU A 249 75.84 23.88 -84.85
CA GLU A 249 76.82 23.63 -85.90
C GLU A 249 76.76 24.73 -86.97
N LYS A 250 75.56 25.09 -87.43
CA LYS A 250 75.35 26.24 -88.32
C LYS A 250 75.80 27.56 -87.67
N ARG A 251 75.58 27.75 -86.36
CA ARG A 251 76.10 28.89 -85.58
C ARG A 251 77.61 28.90 -85.60
N ASN A 252 78.27 27.77 -85.33
CA ASN A 252 79.72 27.66 -85.27
C ASN A 252 80.37 27.91 -86.64
N VAL A 253 79.78 27.39 -87.72
CA VAL A 253 80.21 27.69 -89.10
C VAL A 253 80.03 29.18 -89.41
N SER A 254 78.88 29.77 -89.07
CA SER A 254 78.61 31.20 -89.28
C SER A 254 79.55 32.10 -88.47
N VAL A 255 79.78 31.78 -87.19
CA VAL A 255 80.72 32.50 -86.32
C VAL A 255 82.15 32.35 -86.85
N ARG A 256 82.57 31.14 -87.28
CA ARG A 256 83.90 30.88 -87.85
C ARG A 256 84.14 31.70 -89.12
N ASN A 257 83.16 31.76 -90.02
CA ASN A 257 83.23 32.60 -91.22
C ASN A 257 83.31 34.11 -90.89
N VAL A 258 82.69 34.56 -89.80
CA VAL A 258 82.76 35.96 -89.35
C VAL A 258 84.07 36.25 -88.60
N THR A 259 84.61 35.32 -87.82
CA THR A 259 85.93 35.46 -87.16
C THR A 259 87.09 35.27 -88.13
N GLY A 260 86.95 34.49 -89.20
CA GLY A 260 87.95 34.39 -90.27
C GLY A 260 88.10 35.68 -91.07
N LYS A 261 87.11 36.57 -91.04
CA LYS A 261 87.19 37.93 -91.60
C LYS A 261 87.86 38.94 -90.67
N ARG A 262 88.48 38.50 -89.56
CA ARG A 262 89.03 39.38 -88.51
C ARG A 262 90.49 39.78 -88.73
N ASN A 263 90.85 40.15 -89.95
CA ASN A 263 92.07 40.93 -90.22
C ASN A 263 91.80 42.29 -90.90
N VAL A 264 90.55 42.73 -91.08
CA VAL A 264 90.22 44.11 -91.49
C VAL A 264 88.89 44.57 -90.87
N SER A 265 88.91 45.62 -90.03
CA SER A 265 87.79 46.36 -89.39
C SER A 265 87.00 45.67 -88.24
N VAL A 266 87.31 46.00 -86.98
CA VAL A 266 86.78 45.37 -85.75
C VAL A 266 85.38 45.85 -85.31
N ARG A 267 84.80 46.91 -85.88
CA ARG A 267 83.45 47.41 -85.49
C ARG A 267 82.29 46.85 -86.34
N ASN A 268 82.52 46.73 -87.64
CA ASN A 268 81.50 46.25 -88.60
C ASN A 268 81.28 44.73 -88.49
N VAL A 269 82.29 44.01 -88.00
CA VAL A 269 82.29 42.54 -87.81
C VAL A 269 81.55 42.12 -86.54
N THR A 270 81.65 42.88 -85.44
CA THR A 270 80.93 42.61 -84.18
C THR A 270 79.42 42.80 -84.33
N GLU A 271 78.97 43.82 -85.06
CA GLU A 271 77.55 44.04 -85.32
C GLU A 271 76.95 42.96 -86.24
N LYS A 272 77.66 42.58 -87.31
CA LYS A 272 77.28 41.43 -88.17
C LYS A 272 77.29 40.11 -87.41
N ARG A 273 78.24 39.90 -86.49
CA ARG A 273 78.27 38.74 -85.59
C ARG A 273 77.04 38.71 -84.69
N ASN A 274 76.68 39.83 -84.06
CA ASN A 274 75.55 39.92 -83.15
C ASN A 274 74.21 39.71 -83.88
N VAL A 275 74.02 40.28 -85.08
CA VAL A 275 72.84 40.04 -85.92
C VAL A 275 72.77 38.57 -86.39
N SER A 276 73.89 37.98 -86.81
CA SER A 276 73.95 36.56 -87.20
C SER A 276 73.64 35.64 -86.03
N VAL A 277 74.24 35.88 -84.86
CA VAL A 277 73.97 35.12 -83.63
C VAL A 277 72.52 35.30 -83.20
N ARG A 278 71.94 36.51 -83.25
CA ARG A 278 70.53 36.76 -82.94
C ARG A 278 69.60 36.00 -83.90
N ASN A 279 69.83 36.08 -85.21
CA ASN A 279 69.05 35.36 -86.22
C ASN A 279 69.13 33.84 -86.04
N VAL A 280 70.30 33.31 -85.69
CA VAL A 280 70.49 31.88 -85.41
C VAL A 280 69.82 31.48 -84.09
N THR A 281 69.84 32.35 -83.09
CA THR A 281 69.17 32.13 -81.80
C THR A 281 67.64 32.19 -81.94
N GLU A 282 67.11 33.10 -82.74
CA GLU A 282 65.68 33.13 -83.10
C GLU A 282 65.26 31.89 -83.89
N LYS A 283 66.09 31.41 -84.84
CA LYS A 283 65.86 30.15 -85.54
C LYS A 283 65.89 28.95 -84.60
N ARG A 284 66.80 28.92 -83.63
CA ARG A 284 66.84 27.90 -82.56
C ARG A 284 65.54 27.94 -81.75
N ASN A 285 65.16 29.11 -81.24
CA ASN A 285 63.97 29.28 -80.40
C ASN A 285 62.70 28.90 -81.17
N ARG A 286 62.60 29.23 -82.46
CA ARG A 286 61.47 28.82 -83.32
C ARG A 286 61.44 27.30 -83.55
N SER A 287 62.60 26.67 -83.78
CA SER A 287 62.69 25.21 -83.95
C SER A 287 62.34 24.45 -82.67
N VAL A 288 62.88 24.89 -81.52
CA VAL A 288 62.56 24.31 -80.21
C VAL A 288 61.07 24.48 -79.91
N ARG A 289 60.51 25.67 -80.13
CA ARG A 289 59.08 25.94 -79.97
C ARG A 289 58.20 25.03 -80.84
N ASN A 290 58.58 24.79 -82.09
CA ASN A 290 57.85 23.87 -82.96
C ASN A 290 57.91 22.41 -82.48
N VAL A 291 59.01 21.98 -81.86
CA VAL A 291 59.13 20.63 -81.28
C VAL A 291 58.32 20.52 -79.99
N THR A 292 58.36 21.53 -79.12
CA THR A 292 57.57 21.56 -77.87
C THR A 292 56.07 21.67 -78.14
N GLU A 293 55.64 22.43 -79.14
CA GLU A 293 54.22 22.50 -79.54
C GLU A 293 53.71 21.15 -80.06
N LYS A 294 54.50 20.46 -80.90
CA LYS A 294 54.17 19.10 -81.36
C LYS A 294 54.14 18.08 -80.21
N ARG A 295 55.03 18.22 -79.21
CA ARG A 295 55.01 17.43 -77.97
C ARG A 295 53.72 17.67 -77.21
N ASN A 296 53.35 18.91 -76.97
CA ASN A 296 52.14 19.28 -76.22
C ASN A 296 50.86 18.77 -76.91
N VAL A 297 50.76 18.88 -78.23
CA VAL A 297 49.64 18.31 -79.00
C VAL A 297 49.59 16.78 -78.85
N SER A 298 50.73 16.11 -78.91
CA SER A 298 50.80 14.64 -78.83
C SER A 298 50.48 14.13 -77.42
N VAL A 299 50.99 14.79 -76.37
CA VAL A 299 50.69 14.50 -74.96
C VAL A 299 49.21 14.76 -74.67
N ARG A 300 48.66 15.88 -75.15
CA ARG A 300 47.22 16.21 -75.04
C ARG A 300 46.34 15.14 -75.67
N ASN A 301 46.70 14.64 -76.87
CA ASN A 301 45.97 13.56 -77.52
C ASN A 301 46.03 12.23 -76.74
N VAL A 302 47.11 11.97 -75.99
CA VAL A 302 47.23 10.78 -75.13
C VAL A 302 46.42 10.95 -73.84
N THR A 303 46.45 12.12 -73.21
CA THR A 303 45.65 12.45 -72.02
C THR A 303 44.15 12.44 -72.33
N GLU A 304 43.71 12.95 -73.47
CA GLU A 304 42.31 12.91 -73.88
C GLU A 304 41.83 11.46 -74.08
N LYS A 305 42.64 10.61 -74.72
CA LYS A 305 42.35 9.16 -74.85
C LYS A 305 42.35 8.44 -73.51
N ARG A 306 43.23 8.84 -72.57
CA ARG A 306 43.25 8.33 -71.18
C ARG A 306 41.93 8.67 -70.49
N ASN A 307 41.51 9.93 -70.54
CA ASN A 307 40.29 10.42 -69.91
C ASN A 307 39.04 9.73 -70.44
N VAL A 308 38.92 9.55 -71.77
CA VAL A 308 37.81 8.79 -72.38
C VAL A 308 37.81 7.34 -71.92
N SER A 309 38.99 6.70 -71.86
CA SER A 309 39.11 5.29 -71.46
C SER A 309 38.79 5.08 -69.98
N VAL A 310 39.27 5.97 -69.09
CA VAL A 310 38.98 5.95 -67.66
C VAL A 310 37.49 6.23 -67.42
N ARG A 311 36.91 7.24 -68.09
CA ARG A 311 35.46 7.53 -68.03
C ARG A 311 34.60 6.32 -68.42
N ASN A 312 34.99 5.58 -69.46
CA ASN A 312 34.28 4.37 -69.86
C ASN A 312 34.37 3.25 -68.81
N VAL A 313 35.45 3.19 -68.02
CA VAL A 313 35.61 2.23 -66.92
C VAL A 313 34.79 2.66 -65.70
N THR A 314 34.81 3.95 -65.35
CA THR A 314 34.01 4.49 -64.23
C THR A 314 32.51 4.39 -64.51
N GLU A 315 32.03 4.67 -65.73
CA GLU A 315 30.63 4.46 -66.11
C GLU A 315 30.20 2.99 -65.99
N LYS A 316 31.07 2.06 -66.42
CA LYS A 316 30.83 0.61 -66.24
C LYS A 316 30.83 0.19 -64.77
N ARG A 317 31.69 0.79 -63.94
CA ARG A 317 31.72 0.60 -62.48
C ARG A 317 30.40 1.05 -61.88
N HIS A 318 29.96 2.28 -62.15
CA HIS A 318 28.70 2.83 -61.64
C HIS A 318 27.51 1.99 -62.06
N ARG A 319 27.41 1.56 -63.32
CA ARG A 319 26.32 0.70 -63.79
C ARG A 319 26.31 -0.65 -63.07
N SER A 320 27.48 -1.26 -62.87
CA SER A 320 27.60 -2.57 -62.24
C SER A 320 27.30 -2.51 -60.74
N VAL A 321 27.79 -1.48 -60.04
CA VAL A 321 27.49 -1.24 -58.61
C VAL A 321 26.00 -0.92 -58.42
N ARG A 322 25.40 -0.09 -59.28
CA ARG A 322 23.95 0.20 -59.26
C ARG A 322 23.11 -1.08 -59.37
N ASN A 323 23.47 -1.97 -60.31
CA ASN A 323 22.78 -3.25 -60.46
C ASN A 323 22.90 -4.15 -59.21
N VAL A 324 24.00 -4.05 -58.45
CA VAL A 324 24.17 -4.80 -57.19
C VAL A 324 23.36 -4.17 -56.05
N THR A 325 23.35 -2.84 -55.94
CA THR A 325 22.56 -2.10 -54.95
C THR A 325 21.06 -2.26 -55.17
N GLU A 326 20.57 -2.24 -56.41
CA GLU A 326 19.16 -2.54 -56.72
C GLU A 326 18.76 -3.95 -56.28
N LYS A 327 19.60 -4.96 -56.56
CA LYS A 327 19.38 -6.34 -56.11
C LYS A 327 19.43 -6.47 -54.59
N ARG A 328 20.30 -5.73 -53.91
CA ARG A 328 20.36 -5.63 -52.45
C ARG A 328 19.04 -5.10 -51.90
N ASN A 329 18.57 -3.96 -52.43
CA ASN A 329 17.34 -3.30 -51.98
C ASN A 329 16.11 -4.19 -52.16
N VAL A 330 15.97 -4.86 -53.31
CA VAL A 330 14.88 -5.82 -53.54
C VAL A 330 14.94 -6.98 -52.55
N SER A 331 16.13 -7.52 -52.30
CA SER A 331 16.31 -8.67 -51.40
C SER A 331 16.03 -8.32 -49.94
N VAL A 332 16.51 -7.15 -49.48
CA VAL A 332 16.25 -6.62 -48.13
C VAL A 332 14.76 -6.34 -47.97
N ARG A 333 14.13 -5.65 -48.93
CA ARG A 333 12.68 -5.37 -48.91
C ARG A 333 11.85 -6.66 -48.76
N ASN A 334 12.21 -7.71 -49.50
CA ASN A 334 11.53 -9.02 -49.38
C ASN A 334 11.70 -9.67 -47.99
N VAL A 335 12.83 -9.44 -47.31
CA VAL A 335 13.06 -9.93 -45.93
C VAL A 335 12.25 -9.09 -44.94
N THR A 336 12.25 -7.76 -45.09
CA THR A 336 11.46 -6.85 -44.26
C THR A 336 9.96 -7.12 -44.40
N GLU A 337 9.47 -7.37 -45.60
CA GLU A 337 8.05 -7.72 -45.84
C GLU A 337 7.68 -9.03 -45.13
N LYS A 338 8.51 -10.07 -45.25
CA LYS A 338 8.33 -11.33 -44.50
C LYS A 338 8.40 -11.16 -42.99
N ARG A 339 9.27 -10.28 -42.49
CA ARG A 339 9.35 -9.90 -41.07
C ARG A 339 8.02 -9.31 -40.63
N ASN A 340 7.51 -8.31 -41.36
CA ASN A 340 6.27 -7.61 -41.05
C ASN A 340 5.06 -8.56 -41.05
N THR A 341 4.94 -9.44 -42.06
CA THR A 341 3.86 -10.45 -42.08
C THR A 341 3.96 -11.40 -40.89
N SER A 342 5.16 -11.86 -40.56
CA SER A 342 5.36 -12.82 -39.46
C SER A 342 5.10 -12.18 -38.08
N VAL A 343 5.55 -10.95 -37.86
CA VAL A 343 5.27 -10.18 -36.64
C VAL A 343 3.77 -9.91 -36.53
N ARG A 344 3.13 -9.43 -37.60
CA ARG A 344 1.67 -9.21 -37.64
C ARG A 344 0.89 -10.47 -37.24
N ASN A 345 1.27 -11.64 -37.75
CA ASN A 345 0.62 -12.91 -37.39
C ASN A 345 0.83 -13.27 -35.91
N VAL A 346 1.96 -12.89 -35.30
CA VAL A 346 2.19 -13.10 -33.85
C VAL A 346 1.38 -12.10 -33.03
N THR A 347 1.34 -10.82 -33.42
CA THR A 347 0.52 -9.78 -32.78
C THR A 347 -0.97 -10.10 -32.85
N GLU A 348 -1.45 -10.61 -33.99
CA GLU A 348 -2.84 -11.03 -34.15
C GLU A 348 -3.19 -12.21 -33.22
N LYS A 349 -2.31 -13.21 -33.13
CA LYS A 349 -2.47 -14.32 -32.17
C LYS A 349 -2.39 -13.85 -30.71
N ARG A 350 -1.54 -12.86 -30.39
CA ARG A 350 -1.46 -12.21 -29.08
C ARG A 350 -2.80 -11.56 -28.75
N ASN A 351 -3.33 -10.74 -29.66
CA ASN A 351 -4.59 -10.03 -29.49
C ASN A 351 -5.77 -10.98 -29.28
N ILE A 352 -5.87 -12.07 -30.07
CA ILE A 352 -6.91 -13.09 -29.87
C ILE A 352 -6.77 -13.76 -28.50
N SER A 353 -5.56 -14.13 -28.11
CA SER A 353 -5.31 -14.83 -26.84
C SER A 353 -5.58 -13.93 -25.63
N VAL A 354 -5.12 -12.68 -25.67
CA VAL A 354 -5.41 -11.66 -24.65
C VAL A 354 -6.91 -11.40 -24.61
N ARG A 355 -7.57 -11.18 -25.75
CA ARG A 355 -9.02 -10.99 -25.81
C ARG A 355 -9.78 -12.16 -25.18
N ASN A 356 -9.38 -13.41 -25.42
CA ASN A 356 -9.99 -14.58 -24.78
C ASN A 356 -9.77 -14.62 -23.26
N VAL A 357 -8.62 -14.13 -22.77
CA VAL A 357 -8.36 -13.97 -21.32
C VAL A 357 -9.18 -12.83 -20.74
N THR A 358 -9.28 -11.69 -21.44
CA THR A 358 -10.13 -10.55 -21.06
C THR A 358 -11.60 -10.93 -21.09
N GLU A 359 -12.05 -11.73 -22.06
CA GLU A 359 -13.42 -12.22 -22.13
C GLU A 359 -13.71 -13.20 -20.99
N LYS A 360 -12.77 -14.10 -20.66
CA LYS A 360 -12.89 -14.94 -19.45
C LYS A 360 -12.91 -14.10 -18.18
N ARG A 361 -12.07 -13.05 -18.09
CA ARG A 361 -12.04 -12.09 -16.98
C ARG A 361 -13.39 -11.40 -16.87
N ASN A 362 -13.91 -10.85 -17.96
CA ASN A 362 -15.21 -10.17 -18.02
C ASN A 362 -16.36 -11.13 -17.71
N ILE A 363 -16.37 -12.37 -18.20
CA ILE A 363 -17.40 -13.36 -17.87
C ILE A 363 -17.31 -13.74 -16.40
N SER A 364 -16.11 -13.96 -15.86
CA SER A 364 -15.96 -14.19 -14.43
C SER A 364 -16.38 -12.96 -13.65
N GLU A 365 -15.95 -11.76 -14.02
CA GLU A 365 -16.29 -10.51 -13.35
C GLU A 365 -17.78 -10.21 -13.49
N ILE A 366 -18.46 -10.56 -14.58
CA ILE A 366 -19.92 -10.47 -14.74
C ILE A 366 -20.63 -11.55 -13.95
N PHE A 367 -20.13 -12.79 -13.90
CA PHE A 367 -20.70 -13.85 -13.07
C PHE A 367 -20.56 -13.51 -11.59
N TYR A 368 -19.40 -12.99 -11.19
CA TYR A 368 -19.13 -12.48 -9.86
C TYR A 368 -19.91 -11.22 -9.59
N ARG A 369 -20.00 -10.27 -10.51
CA ARG A 369 -20.82 -9.07 -10.37
C ARG A 369 -22.30 -9.42 -10.34
N LYS A 370 -22.78 -10.43 -11.05
CA LYS A 370 -24.15 -10.94 -10.97
C LYS A 370 -24.40 -11.74 -9.70
N LYS A 371 -23.43 -12.54 -9.23
CA LYS A 371 -23.48 -13.22 -7.93
C LYS A 371 -23.42 -12.21 -6.79
N TYR A 372 -22.56 -11.22 -6.91
CA TYR A 372 -22.39 -10.07 -6.04
C TYR A 372 -23.66 -9.22 -6.07
N GLU A 373 -24.21 -8.85 -7.22
CA GLU A 373 -25.48 -8.13 -7.37
C GLU A 373 -26.65 -8.98 -6.86
N LYS A 374 -26.63 -10.31 -6.99
CA LYS A 374 -27.66 -11.21 -6.44
C LYS A 374 -27.57 -11.33 -4.91
N ASP A 375 -26.36 -11.43 -4.37
CA ASP A 375 -26.07 -11.52 -2.93
C ASP A 375 -26.14 -10.12 -2.25
N HIS A 376 -25.84 -9.04 -2.97
CA HIS A 376 -25.81 -7.63 -2.55
C HIS A 376 -27.03 -6.79 -2.98
N ALA A 377 -27.96 -7.34 -3.79
CA ALA A 377 -29.33 -6.82 -3.89
C ALA A 377 -30.07 -6.91 -2.54
N SER A 378 -29.50 -7.68 -1.60
CA SER A 378 -29.67 -7.48 -0.16
C SER A 378 -28.54 -6.56 0.35
N PRO A 379 -28.81 -5.30 0.76
CA PRO A 379 -27.79 -4.39 1.33
C PRO A 379 -27.16 -4.85 2.66
N GLN A 380 -27.28 -6.13 3.02
CA GLN A 380 -26.93 -6.71 4.31
C GLN A 380 -25.46 -6.53 4.66
N HIS A 381 -24.54 -6.69 3.68
CA HIS A 381 -23.12 -6.83 4.02
C HIS A 381 -22.42 -5.52 4.40
N ARG A 382 -23.00 -4.38 4.01
CA ARG A 382 -22.48 -3.08 4.38
C ARG A 382 -23.26 -2.46 5.55
N ARG A 383 -24.37 -3.04 6.01
CA ARG A 383 -25.31 -2.33 6.89
C ARG A 383 -25.81 -3.19 8.04
N THR A 384 -24.97 -4.07 8.57
CA THR A 384 -25.28 -4.83 9.77
C THR A 384 -25.35 -3.89 10.99
N PRO A 385 -26.34 -4.05 11.88
CA PRO A 385 -26.45 -3.23 13.08
C PRO A 385 -25.60 -3.76 14.25
N CYS A 386 -24.72 -4.73 14.01
CA CYS A 386 -23.93 -5.39 15.06
C CYS A 386 -23.03 -4.42 15.84
N VAL A 387 -22.56 -3.36 15.19
CA VAL A 387 -21.75 -2.30 15.83
C VAL A 387 -22.63 -1.36 16.67
N ASP A 388 -23.92 -1.23 16.36
CA ASP A 388 -24.84 -0.36 17.12
C ASP A 388 -25.00 -0.83 18.57
N SER A 389 -24.93 -2.13 18.84
CA SER A 389 -24.88 -2.68 20.21
C SER A 389 -23.75 -2.05 21.04
N PHE A 390 -22.57 -1.85 20.44
CA PHE A 390 -21.42 -1.27 21.14
C PHE A 390 -21.62 0.22 21.43
N PHE A 391 -22.24 0.98 20.52
CA PHE A 391 -22.60 2.38 20.77
C PHE A 391 -23.61 2.50 21.91
N VAL A 392 -24.65 1.65 21.94
CA VAL A 392 -25.65 1.62 23.02
C VAL A 392 -24.98 1.33 24.36
N LEU A 393 -24.15 0.27 24.43
CA LEU A 393 -23.46 -0.13 25.67
C LEU A 393 -22.47 0.93 26.17
N SER A 394 -21.69 1.54 25.26
CA SER A 394 -20.74 2.61 25.60
C SER A 394 -21.45 3.81 26.20
N ALA A 395 -22.49 4.32 25.53
CA ALA A 395 -23.24 5.48 25.99
C ALA A 395 -24.02 5.21 27.30
N LEU A 396 -24.64 4.03 27.43
CA LEU A 396 -25.36 3.62 28.64
C LEU A 396 -24.42 3.60 29.84
N LEU A 397 -23.28 2.94 29.71
CA LEU A 397 -22.33 2.79 30.79
C LEU A 397 -21.70 4.14 31.18
N VAL A 398 -21.27 4.93 30.19
CA VAL A 398 -20.72 6.28 30.43
C VAL A 398 -21.73 7.14 31.17
N THR A 399 -22.99 7.15 30.74
CA THR A 399 -24.04 7.98 31.35
C THR A 399 -24.35 7.53 32.77
N TYR A 400 -24.61 6.23 32.97
CA TYR A 400 -24.94 5.66 34.27
C TYR A 400 -23.86 5.95 35.32
N LEU A 401 -22.59 5.73 34.96
CA LEU A 401 -21.47 5.91 35.88
C LEU A 401 -21.13 7.36 36.14
N THR A 402 -21.19 8.20 35.11
CA THR A 402 -20.93 9.63 35.27
C THR A 402 -21.97 10.22 36.22
N LEU A 403 -23.26 9.90 36.04
CA LEU A 403 -24.32 10.36 36.94
C LEU A 403 -24.15 9.84 38.37
N CYS A 404 -23.78 8.56 38.54
CA CYS A 404 -23.44 8.03 39.87
C CYS A 404 -22.27 8.80 40.51
N LYS A 405 -21.23 9.11 39.74
CA LYS A 405 -20.04 9.84 40.20
C LYS A 405 -20.37 11.31 40.54
N ILE A 406 -21.21 11.98 39.73
CA ILE A 406 -21.70 13.34 40.01
C ILE A 406 -22.42 13.36 41.36
N ARG A 407 -23.31 12.38 41.61
CA ARG A 407 -24.06 12.27 42.86
C ARG A 407 -23.13 12.05 44.06
N SER A 408 -22.15 11.17 43.94
CA SER A 408 -21.18 10.88 45.01
C SER A 408 -20.28 12.09 45.31
N ASN A 409 -19.84 12.84 44.28
CA ASN A 409 -18.95 14.00 44.42
C ASN A 409 -19.67 15.34 44.65
N GLY A 410 -20.94 15.34 45.07
CA GLY A 410 -21.70 16.57 45.35
C GLY A 410 -21.82 17.51 44.14
N GLY A 411 -21.90 16.97 42.92
CA GLY A 411 -22.10 17.74 41.69
C GLY A 411 -20.85 18.22 40.96
N ARG A 412 -19.64 18.05 41.53
CA ARG A 412 -18.39 18.58 40.94
C ARG A 412 -17.65 17.53 40.09
N ILE A 413 -17.42 17.85 38.81
CA ILE A 413 -16.58 17.04 37.90
C ILE A 413 -15.49 17.90 37.25
N ARG A 414 -14.26 17.36 37.20
CA ARG A 414 -13.16 17.89 36.40
C ARG A 414 -13.18 17.27 35.00
N TRP A 415 -13.88 17.91 34.07
CA TRP A 415 -14.10 17.42 32.70
C TRP A 415 -12.82 17.06 31.96
N TRP A 416 -11.77 17.88 32.06
CA TRP A 416 -10.49 17.59 31.40
C TRP A 416 -9.85 16.28 31.88
N ARG A 417 -9.95 15.95 33.18
CA ARG A 417 -9.46 14.67 33.72
C ARG A 417 -10.27 13.50 33.20
N PHE A 418 -11.57 13.70 33.01
CA PHE A 418 -12.47 12.70 32.49
C PHE A 418 -12.14 12.34 31.03
N TYR A 419 -11.92 13.36 30.18
CA TYR A 419 -11.46 13.17 28.80
C TYR A 419 -10.06 12.56 28.74
N LEU A 420 -9.13 13.05 29.56
CA LEU A 420 -7.76 12.52 29.62
C LEU A 420 -7.75 11.06 30.06
N ASN A 421 -8.56 10.67 31.05
CA ASN A 421 -8.61 9.28 31.51
C ASN A 421 -9.11 8.35 30.40
N ARG A 422 -10.16 8.74 29.65
CA ARG A 422 -10.63 7.94 28.51
C ARG A 422 -9.57 7.83 27.41
N TYR A 423 -8.87 8.93 27.10
CA TYR A 423 -7.80 8.93 26.09
C TYR A 423 -6.63 8.02 26.50
N LEU A 424 -6.12 8.16 27.74
CA LEU A 424 -5.03 7.34 28.27
C LEU A 424 -5.40 5.86 28.46
N ARG A 425 -6.69 5.55 28.46
CA ARG A 425 -7.20 4.18 28.49
C ARG A 425 -7.19 3.50 27.12
N LEU A 426 -7.70 4.18 26.09
CA LEU A 426 -7.88 3.58 24.76
C LEU A 426 -6.62 3.69 23.90
N THR A 427 -6.01 4.87 23.87
CA THR A 427 -4.94 5.20 22.93
C THR A 427 -3.70 4.30 23.02
N PRO A 428 -3.21 3.85 24.20
CA PRO A 428 -1.93 3.13 24.24
C PRO A 428 -1.96 1.79 23.50
N VAL A 429 -3.01 0.98 23.70
CA VAL A 429 -3.17 -0.30 22.99
C VAL A 429 -3.45 -0.05 21.50
N TYR A 430 -4.20 1.00 21.19
CA TYR A 430 -4.47 1.38 19.80
C TYR A 430 -3.19 1.80 19.05
N ALA A 431 -2.34 2.62 19.68
CA ALA A 431 -1.04 3.01 19.15
C ALA A 431 -0.11 1.80 18.97
N PHE A 432 -0.11 0.88 19.95
CA PHE A 432 0.62 -0.38 19.84
C PHE A 432 0.13 -1.19 18.63
N CYS A 433 -1.18 -1.32 18.42
CA CYS A 433 -1.76 -1.99 17.25
C CYS A 433 -1.30 -1.36 15.92
N ILE A 434 -1.32 -0.03 15.80
CA ILE A 434 -0.83 0.69 14.60
C ILE A 434 0.64 0.36 14.33
N ILE A 435 1.48 0.44 15.36
CA ILE A 435 2.92 0.18 15.22
C ILE A 435 3.16 -1.26 14.80
N MET A 436 2.48 -2.24 15.43
CA MET A 436 2.61 -3.65 15.07
C MET A 436 2.10 -3.91 13.65
N TYR A 437 0.95 -3.35 13.27
CA TYR A 437 0.35 -3.50 11.93
C TYR A 437 1.29 -3.01 10.84
N VAL A 438 1.83 -1.79 10.97
CA VAL A 438 2.80 -1.25 10.01
C VAL A 438 4.06 -2.10 10.03
N SER A 439 4.61 -2.46 11.19
CA SER A 439 5.90 -3.18 11.27
C SER A 439 5.85 -4.61 10.74
N PHE A 440 4.74 -5.29 10.98
CA PHE A 440 4.55 -6.64 10.47
C PHE A 440 4.35 -6.62 8.95
N SER A 441 3.84 -5.54 8.36
CA SER A 441 3.45 -5.57 6.95
C SER A 441 4.53 -5.99 5.95
N HIS A 442 5.81 -5.76 6.25
CA HIS A 442 6.92 -6.24 5.41
C HIS A 442 7.26 -7.72 5.58
N TRP A 443 7.04 -8.26 6.79
CA TRP A 443 7.23 -9.67 7.13
C TRP A 443 6.02 -10.52 6.75
N LEU A 444 4.81 -9.95 6.76
CA LEU A 444 3.59 -10.63 6.37
C LEU A 444 3.58 -10.81 4.85
N GLY A 445 3.76 -12.05 4.41
CA GLY A 445 3.47 -12.50 3.06
C GLY A 445 4.71 -12.88 2.24
N ARG A 446 4.81 -14.16 1.89
CA ARG A 446 5.19 -14.61 0.54
C ARG A 446 3.95 -15.09 -0.23
N GLY A 447 2.76 -14.64 0.22
CA GLY A 447 1.48 -15.02 -0.36
C GLY A 447 1.14 -14.17 -1.58
N TYR A 448 0.08 -14.57 -2.25
CA TYR A 448 -0.28 -14.10 -3.59
C TYR A 448 -0.71 -12.62 -3.67
N LEU A 449 -1.30 -12.08 -2.59
CA LEU A 449 -1.91 -10.74 -2.55
C LEU A 449 -0.96 -9.63 -2.07
N LYS A 450 0.31 -9.97 -1.79
CA LYS A 450 1.30 -9.04 -1.22
C LYS A 450 1.51 -7.77 -2.06
N ASN A 451 1.64 -7.94 -3.39
CA ASN A 451 2.24 -6.91 -4.25
C ASN A 451 1.26 -5.82 -4.75
N ARG A 452 -0.06 -5.90 -4.47
CA ARG A 452 -1.04 -4.93 -5.01
C ARG A 452 -1.80 -4.13 -3.95
N SER A 453 -2.34 -4.80 -2.93
CA SER A 453 -3.30 -4.16 -2.01
C SER A 453 -2.68 -3.81 -0.65
N TYR A 454 -1.70 -4.58 -0.17
CA TYR A 454 -1.22 -4.46 1.20
C TYR A 454 -0.07 -3.46 1.41
N ASP A 455 0.88 -3.36 0.47
CA ASP A 455 1.90 -2.29 0.48
C ASP A 455 1.24 -0.90 0.39
N TYR A 456 0.08 -0.81 -0.27
CA TYR A 456 -0.73 0.39 -0.37
C TYR A 456 -1.36 0.76 0.99
N GLU A 457 -1.99 -0.20 1.67
CA GLU A 457 -2.54 -0.01 3.03
C GLU A 457 -1.48 0.40 4.06
N ALA A 458 -0.35 -0.32 4.13
CA ALA A 458 0.72 -0.01 5.06
C ALA A 458 1.33 1.37 4.78
N SER A 459 1.39 1.78 3.50
CA SER A 459 1.89 3.10 3.11
C SER A 459 0.96 4.22 3.55
N ARG A 460 -0.36 4.04 3.41
CA ARG A 460 -1.33 5.02 3.93
C ARG A 460 -1.38 5.04 5.43
N CYS A 461 -1.17 3.91 6.11
CA CYS A 461 -1.02 3.94 7.55
C CYS A 461 0.12 4.83 8.01
N ARG A 462 1.28 4.82 7.34
CA ARG A 462 2.38 5.76 7.68
C ARG A 462 1.97 7.22 7.51
N GLN A 463 1.16 7.53 6.50
CA GLN A 463 0.71 8.89 6.21
C GLN A 463 -0.38 9.38 7.18
N TYR A 464 -1.26 8.49 7.64
CA TYR A 464 -2.47 8.81 8.40
C TYR A 464 -2.46 8.26 9.85
N VAL A 465 -1.30 7.90 10.42
CA VAL A 465 -1.22 7.52 11.85
C VAL A 465 -1.80 8.63 12.74
N TRP A 466 -1.51 9.90 12.41
CA TRP A 466 -1.96 11.04 13.21
C TRP A 466 -3.48 11.15 13.26
N SER A 467 -4.20 10.84 12.18
CA SER A 467 -5.66 10.94 12.15
C SER A 467 -6.31 9.84 12.99
N ASN A 468 -5.71 8.66 13.03
CA ASN A 468 -6.11 7.58 13.93
C ASN A 468 -5.88 7.96 15.40
N LEU A 469 -4.72 8.52 15.75
CA LEU A 469 -4.40 8.90 17.14
C LEU A 469 -5.18 10.11 17.65
N LEU A 470 -5.65 10.97 16.75
CA LEU A 470 -6.57 12.06 17.04
C LEU A 470 -8.05 11.65 16.98
N TYR A 471 -8.36 10.40 16.63
CA TYR A 471 -9.73 9.90 16.48
C TYR A 471 -10.55 10.72 15.45
N VAL A 472 -9.93 11.12 14.34
CA VAL A 472 -10.57 11.87 13.23
C VAL A 472 -10.42 11.16 11.88
N ASN A 473 -10.06 9.87 11.90
CA ASN A 473 -9.85 9.06 10.70
C ASN A 473 -11.14 8.76 9.91
N ASN A 474 -12.31 8.98 10.51
CA ASN A 474 -13.62 8.96 9.86
C ASN A 474 -13.98 10.27 9.12
N CYS A 475 -13.26 11.37 9.38
CA CYS A 475 -13.49 12.69 8.77
C CYS A 475 -12.62 12.97 7.53
N ILE A 476 -11.61 12.14 7.27
CA ILE A 476 -10.73 12.29 6.12
C ILE A 476 -11.34 11.48 4.96
N PRO A 477 -11.80 12.13 3.87
CA PRO A 477 -12.41 11.42 2.77
C PRO A 477 -11.35 10.65 1.99
N ASP A 478 -11.36 9.32 2.10
CA ASP A 478 -10.73 8.40 1.14
C ASP A 478 -11.86 7.69 0.36
N PRO A 479 -11.81 7.62 -0.99
CA PRO A 479 -12.88 7.05 -1.81
C PRO A 479 -13.30 5.61 -1.51
N PHE A 480 -12.54 4.86 -0.70
CA PHE A 480 -12.88 3.49 -0.30
C PHE A 480 -12.67 3.29 1.23
N VAL A 481 -13.65 2.84 1.99
CA VAL A 481 -13.52 2.71 3.47
C VAL A 481 -12.50 1.64 3.91
N LEU A 482 -12.24 0.62 3.07
CA LEU A 482 -11.19 -0.39 3.27
C LEU A 482 -9.76 0.15 3.10
N SER A 483 -9.65 1.45 2.81
CA SER A 483 -8.46 2.13 2.31
C SER A 483 -7.87 3.09 3.35
N ALA A 484 -8.60 3.32 4.44
CA ALA A 484 -8.12 4.11 5.56
C ALA A 484 -7.17 3.27 6.44
N CYS A 485 -6.21 3.92 7.10
CA CYS A 485 -5.32 3.22 8.02
C CYS A 485 -6.13 2.52 9.12
N LEU A 486 -6.02 1.18 9.20
CA LEU A 486 -6.85 0.36 10.08
C LEU A 486 -8.35 0.64 9.89
N GLY A 487 -8.85 0.50 8.66
CA GLY A 487 -10.19 0.94 8.27
C GLY A 487 -11.33 0.60 9.24
N TRP A 488 -11.27 -0.51 9.99
CA TRP A 488 -12.28 -0.89 10.99
C TRP A 488 -12.36 0.04 12.22
N THR A 489 -11.35 0.87 12.47
CA THR A 489 -11.26 1.74 13.66
C THR A 489 -12.07 3.03 13.55
N TRP A 490 -12.86 3.19 12.48
CA TRP A 490 -13.86 4.25 12.37
C TRP A 490 -14.81 4.26 13.58
N TYR A 491 -15.15 3.09 14.14
CA TYR A 491 -15.99 2.98 15.34
C TYR A 491 -15.34 3.67 16.56
N LEU A 492 -14.02 3.53 16.73
CA LEU A 492 -13.29 4.20 17.81
C LEU A 492 -13.35 5.71 17.68
N ALA A 493 -13.23 6.22 16.44
CA ALA A 493 -13.34 7.65 16.15
C ALA A 493 -14.73 8.18 16.48
N ASP A 494 -15.78 7.52 15.97
CA ASP A 494 -17.17 7.87 16.24
C ASP A 494 -17.47 7.87 17.75
N ASP A 495 -17.07 6.82 18.46
CA ASP A 495 -17.31 6.66 19.90
C ASP A 495 -16.60 7.74 20.75
N MET A 496 -15.35 8.09 20.41
CA MET A 496 -14.63 9.19 21.08
C MET A 496 -15.27 10.55 20.78
N GLN A 497 -15.68 10.79 19.54
CA GLN A 497 -16.33 12.04 19.12
C GLN A 497 -17.68 12.23 19.81
N MET A 498 -18.54 11.20 19.81
CA MET A 498 -19.83 11.23 20.50
C MET A 498 -19.67 11.42 22.01
N PHE A 499 -18.68 10.76 22.62
CA PHE A 499 -18.34 10.98 24.02
C PHE A 499 -18.00 12.45 24.33
N VAL A 500 -17.14 13.08 23.53
CA VAL A 500 -16.76 14.49 23.74
C VAL A 500 -17.97 15.41 23.59
N VAL A 501 -18.85 15.17 22.60
CA VAL A 501 -20.04 15.98 22.35
C VAL A 501 -21.06 15.87 23.49
N THR A 502 -21.46 14.65 23.88
CA THR A 502 -22.53 14.43 24.87
C THR A 502 -22.23 15.06 26.23
N LEU A 503 -20.97 15.01 26.68
CA LEU A 503 -20.58 15.50 28.00
C LEU A 503 -20.31 17.02 28.00
N SER A 504 -19.91 17.59 26.87
CA SER A 504 -19.78 19.05 26.71
C SER A 504 -21.14 19.75 26.66
N SER A 505 -22.18 19.10 26.14
CA SER A 505 -23.56 19.62 26.16
C SER A 505 -24.24 19.50 27.53
N SER A 506 -23.76 18.60 28.41
CA SER A 506 -24.33 18.39 29.76
C SER A 506 -24.10 19.58 30.72
N THR A 507 -23.23 20.53 30.36
CA THR A 507 -23.07 21.82 31.06
C THR A 507 -24.14 22.86 30.70
N SER A 508 -24.96 22.60 29.67
CA SER A 508 -26.01 23.50 29.19
C SER A 508 -27.41 22.88 29.32
N CYS A 509 -27.64 22.03 30.33
CA CYS A 509 -29.01 21.65 30.72
C CYS A 509 -29.67 22.79 31.52
N ARG A 510 -29.87 23.94 30.85
CA ARG A 510 -30.97 24.86 31.14
C ARG A 510 -31.92 25.04 29.95
N ASP A 511 -31.58 24.58 28.74
CA ASP A 511 -32.53 24.47 27.63
C ASP A 511 -32.06 23.46 26.57
N PRO A 512 -32.90 22.50 26.13
CA PRO A 512 -32.52 21.48 25.15
C PRO A 512 -32.80 21.99 23.73
N THR A 513 -32.02 22.96 23.24
CA THR A 513 -32.09 23.39 21.84
C THR A 513 -30.79 23.04 21.13
N ILE A 514 -30.77 21.87 20.52
CA ILE A 514 -29.66 21.40 19.67
C ILE A 514 -29.62 22.27 18.42
N ILE A 515 -28.60 23.13 18.30
CA ILE A 515 -28.33 23.88 17.07
C ILE A 515 -27.77 22.90 16.03
N ILE A 516 -28.63 22.47 15.10
CA ILE A 516 -28.25 21.78 13.87
C ILE A 516 -27.77 22.88 12.90
N SER A 517 -26.47 22.97 12.64
CA SER A 517 -25.96 23.79 11.54
C SER A 517 -26.24 23.10 10.20
N PRO A 518 -26.85 23.78 9.20
CA PRO A 518 -27.18 23.19 7.92
C PRO A 518 -25.95 23.21 7.01
N GLY A 519 -25.36 22.05 6.73
CA GLY A 519 -24.22 21.98 5.79
C GLY A 519 -23.55 20.63 5.57
N VAL A 520 -24.13 19.49 5.98
CA VAL A 520 -23.48 18.17 5.83
C VAL A 520 -24.43 17.15 5.24
N GLU A 521 -24.69 17.26 3.94
CA GLU A 521 -25.61 16.37 3.21
C GLU A 521 -24.88 15.27 2.38
N TYR A 522 -23.58 15.00 2.61
CA TYR A 522 -22.80 14.14 1.69
C TYR A 522 -21.96 12.98 2.28
N LEU A 523 -22.19 12.54 3.52
CA LEU A 523 -21.48 11.36 4.07
C LEU A 523 -22.49 10.33 4.60
N ILE A 524 -22.85 9.34 3.79
CA ILE A 524 -23.96 8.41 4.06
C ILE A 524 -23.51 7.06 4.65
N TYR A 525 -22.22 6.85 4.94
CA TYR A 525 -21.77 5.52 5.37
C TYR A 525 -20.87 5.47 6.61
N SER A 526 -20.09 6.52 6.87
CA SER A 526 -19.13 6.62 8.00
C SER A 526 -19.34 7.85 8.88
N ASN A 527 -20.49 8.52 8.77
CA ASN A 527 -20.76 9.76 9.48
C ASN A 527 -21.29 9.48 10.89
N VAL A 528 -20.67 10.12 11.87
CA VAL A 528 -21.16 10.30 13.25
C VAL A 528 -22.67 10.52 13.30
N LEU A 529 -23.19 11.38 12.42
CA LEU A 529 -24.61 11.76 12.38
C LEU A 529 -25.57 10.59 12.08
N THR A 530 -25.13 9.57 11.35
CA THR A 530 -25.97 8.38 11.05
C THR A 530 -25.98 7.33 12.15
N ARG A 531 -25.07 7.47 13.12
CA ARG A 531 -24.85 6.53 14.24
C ARG A 531 -25.22 7.14 15.58
N ILE A 532 -25.37 8.47 15.65
CA ILE A 532 -25.75 9.20 16.86
C ILE A 532 -27.05 8.68 17.48
N GLN A 533 -28.01 8.23 16.66
CA GLN A 533 -29.27 7.64 17.11
C GLN A 533 -29.08 6.45 18.06
N SER A 534 -28.14 5.56 17.76
CA SER A 534 -27.81 4.39 18.58
C SER A 534 -27.17 4.81 19.90
N TYR A 535 -26.28 5.80 19.85
CA TYR A 535 -25.63 6.36 21.05
C TYR A 535 -26.64 7.07 21.96
N MET A 536 -27.58 7.84 21.40
CA MET A 536 -28.62 8.56 22.16
C MET A 536 -29.57 7.60 22.89
N VAL A 537 -29.95 6.48 22.26
CA VAL A 537 -30.71 5.43 22.94
C VAL A 537 -29.94 4.91 24.16
N GLY A 538 -28.63 4.69 24.03
CA GLY A 538 -27.78 4.30 25.15
C GLY A 538 -27.75 5.34 26.27
N VAL A 539 -27.59 6.64 25.94
CA VAL A 539 -27.65 7.74 26.93
C VAL A 539 -28.99 7.71 27.68
N PHE A 540 -30.10 7.60 26.96
CA PHE A 540 -31.44 7.55 27.54
C PHE A 540 -31.62 6.33 28.45
N CYS A 541 -31.22 5.13 28.00
CA CYS A 541 -31.25 3.92 28.82
C CYS A 541 -30.37 4.05 30.08
N GLY A 542 -29.18 4.64 29.97
CA GLY A 542 -28.28 4.87 31.11
C GLY A 542 -28.88 5.83 32.14
N TYR A 543 -29.56 6.89 31.68
CA TYR A 543 -30.29 7.81 32.56
C TYR A 543 -31.47 7.13 33.27
N ILE A 544 -32.26 6.33 32.56
CA ILE A 544 -33.35 5.55 33.16
C ILE A 544 -32.81 4.61 34.24
N LEU A 545 -31.75 3.84 33.94
CA LEU A 545 -31.13 2.93 34.90
C LEU A 545 -30.57 3.66 36.12
N TYR A 546 -30.03 4.86 35.94
CA TYR A 546 -29.60 5.71 37.06
C TYR A 546 -30.79 6.15 37.93
N LYS A 547 -31.90 6.58 37.32
CA LYS A 547 -33.11 7.01 38.04
C LYS A 547 -33.72 5.90 38.89
N TYR A 548 -33.70 4.67 38.37
CA TYR A 548 -34.21 3.49 39.07
C TYR A 548 -33.14 2.74 39.88
N LYS A 549 -31.93 3.29 40.02
CA LYS A 549 -30.87 2.67 40.82
C LYS A 549 -31.33 2.56 42.28
N GLY A 550 -31.33 1.34 42.82
CA GLY A 550 -31.75 1.06 44.19
C GLY A 550 -33.27 0.92 44.38
N HIS A 551 -34.07 1.07 43.33
CA HIS A 551 -35.52 0.85 43.37
C HIS A 551 -35.88 -0.45 42.65
N PRO A 552 -36.65 -1.37 43.28
CA PRO A 552 -37.09 -2.60 42.62
C PRO A 552 -38.14 -2.28 41.54
N VAL A 553 -37.74 -2.35 40.27
CA VAL A 553 -38.64 -2.16 39.13
C VAL A 553 -39.36 -3.46 38.82
N LYS A 554 -40.60 -3.60 39.29
CA LYS A 554 -41.47 -4.74 38.96
C LYS A 554 -42.35 -4.40 37.75
N ILE A 555 -42.04 -5.00 36.60
CA ILE A 555 -42.86 -4.85 35.39
C ILE A 555 -43.93 -5.95 35.39
N PRO A 556 -45.21 -5.63 35.14
CA PRO A 556 -46.25 -6.66 34.99
C PRO A 556 -45.87 -7.67 33.91
N LYS A 557 -46.11 -8.97 34.16
CA LYS A 557 -45.70 -10.06 33.26
C LYS A 557 -46.20 -9.86 31.83
N ALA A 558 -47.43 -9.36 31.64
CA ALA A 558 -48.00 -9.07 30.33
C ALA A 558 -47.15 -8.06 29.54
N TRP A 559 -46.81 -6.92 30.14
CA TRP A 559 -45.99 -5.88 29.51
C TRP A 559 -44.55 -6.32 29.27
N ASN A 560 -43.98 -7.13 30.17
CA ASN A 560 -42.67 -7.71 29.96
C ASN A 560 -42.66 -8.66 28.74
N THR A 561 -43.67 -9.54 28.62
CA THR A 561 -43.82 -10.43 27.45
C THR A 561 -44.00 -9.65 26.16
N VAL A 562 -44.84 -8.60 26.15
CA VAL A 562 -44.99 -7.72 24.97
C VAL A 562 -43.65 -7.09 24.59
N GLY A 563 -42.88 -6.57 25.55
CA GLY A 563 -41.57 -5.97 25.29
C GLY A 563 -40.58 -6.98 24.68
N TRP A 564 -40.55 -8.21 25.17
CA TRP A 564 -39.72 -9.29 24.61
C TRP A 564 -40.17 -9.72 23.21
N SER A 565 -41.47 -9.93 23.00
CA SER A 565 -42.01 -10.29 21.68
C SER A 565 -41.74 -9.21 20.64
N LEU A 566 -41.93 -7.94 21.00
CA LEU A 566 -41.61 -6.81 20.14
C LEU A 566 -40.11 -6.75 19.83
N SER A 567 -39.26 -6.92 20.85
CA SER A 567 -37.80 -6.92 20.70
C SER A 567 -37.31 -8.01 19.75
N ILE A 568 -37.80 -9.24 19.89
CA ILE A 568 -37.42 -10.37 19.02
C ILE A 568 -37.87 -10.09 17.58
N THR A 569 -39.10 -9.61 17.41
CA THR A 569 -39.66 -9.30 16.09
C THR A 569 -38.86 -8.19 15.41
N VAL A 570 -38.59 -7.09 16.12
CA VAL A 570 -37.81 -5.96 15.61
C VAL A 570 -36.38 -6.39 15.30
N ALA A 571 -35.72 -7.18 16.16
CA ALA A 571 -34.38 -7.70 15.90
C ALA A 571 -34.35 -8.57 14.63
N PHE A 572 -35.33 -9.47 14.47
CA PHE A 572 -35.42 -10.33 13.30
C PHE A 572 -35.61 -9.52 12.02
N ILE A 573 -36.52 -8.56 12.03
CA ILE A 573 -36.71 -7.63 10.90
C ILE A 573 -35.39 -6.86 10.66
N CYS A 574 -34.73 -6.33 11.69
CA CYS A 574 -33.46 -5.58 11.59
C CYS A 574 -32.33 -6.35 10.93
N VAL A 575 -32.28 -7.67 11.15
CA VAL A 575 -31.24 -8.54 10.59
C VAL A 575 -31.63 -9.06 9.21
N PHE A 576 -32.90 -9.42 8.99
CA PHE A 576 -33.32 -10.20 7.83
C PHE A 576 -34.20 -9.46 6.81
N ALA A 577 -34.79 -8.29 7.13
CA ALA A 577 -35.76 -7.62 6.25
C ALA A 577 -35.22 -7.37 4.83
N LEU A 578 -33.95 -6.99 4.72
CA LEU A 578 -33.31 -6.77 3.42
C LEU A 578 -32.91 -8.07 2.70
N GLY A 579 -32.85 -9.20 3.41
CA GLY A 579 -32.58 -10.52 2.81
C GLY A 579 -33.73 -11.06 1.99
N PHE A 580 -34.94 -10.56 2.24
CA PHE A 580 -36.11 -10.88 1.42
C PHE A 580 -36.16 -10.05 0.12
N SER A 581 -35.35 -8.98 0.01
CA SER A 581 -35.22 -8.20 -1.23
C SER A 581 -34.27 -8.92 -2.19
N SER A 582 -34.80 -9.37 -3.32
CA SER A 582 -34.00 -9.96 -4.40
C SER A 582 -34.07 -9.06 -5.64
N TYR A 583 -33.10 -9.18 -6.55
CA TYR A 583 -33.15 -8.46 -7.83
C TYR A 583 -34.42 -8.79 -8.64
N GLU A 584 -34.89 -10.04 -8.54
CA GLU A 584 -36.13 -10.50 -9.19
C GLU A 584 -37.40 -9.96 -8.51
N ASN A 585 -37.32 -9.58 -7.23
CA ASN A 585 -38.45 -9.06 -6.45
C ASN A 585 -37.95 -7.92 -5.53
N PRO A 586 -37.71 -6.72 -6.08
CA PRO A 586 -37.17 -5.61 -5.31
C PRO A 586 -38.24 -5.09 -4.33
N LEU A 587 -37.83 -4.86 -3.08
CA LEU A 587 -38.71 -4.18 -2.11
C LEU A 587 -39.04 -2.75 -2.58
N PRO A 588 -40.23 -2.23 -2.22
CA PRO A 588 -40.62 -0.87 -2.58
C PRO A 588 -39.58 0.18 -2.16
N ALA A 589 -39.27 1.14 -3.04
CA ALA A 589 -38.21 2.13 -2.78
C ALA A 589 -38.46 2.97 -1.51
N TRP A 590 -39.73 3.27 -1.20
CA TRP A 590 -40.09 3.98 0.04
C TRP A 590 -39.76 3.14 1.28
N PHE A 591 -39.97 1.82 1.24
CA PHE A 591 -39.66 0.91 2.33
C PHE A 591 -38.15 0.84 2.56
N VAL A 592 -37.37 0.71 1.49
CA VAL A 592 -35.89 0.68 1.57
C VAL A 592 -35.33 1.98 2.15
N ARG A 593 -35.88 3.15 1.78
CA ARG A 593 -35.47 4.45 2.35
C ARG A 593 -35.81 4.56 3.83
N LEU A 594 -37.05 4.23 4.20
CA LEU A 594 -37.50 4.22 5.59
C LEU A 594 -36.65 3.27 6.44
N TRP A 595 -36.40 2.07 5.90
CA TRP A 595 -35.52 1.09 6.50
C TRP A 595 -34.14 1.66 6.80
N HIS A 596 -33.49 2.27 5.80
CA HIS A 596 -32.17 2.86 5.96
C HIS A 596 -32.11 3.95 7.03
N GLY A 597 -33.17 4.75 7.19
CA GLY A 597 -33.26 5.75 8.25
C GLY A 597 -33.47 5.14 9.64
N CYS A 598 -34.37 4.16 9.77
CA CYS A 598 -34.90 3.76 11.08
C CYS A 598 -34.29 2.47 11.67
N HIS A 599 -33.77 1.53 10.86
CA HIS A 599 -33.38 0.20 11.35
C HIS A 599 -32.37 0.22 12.50
N ARG A 600 -31.39 1.15 12.48
CA ARG A 600 -30.37 1.27 13.54
C ARG A 600 -30.98 1.77 14.85
N PHE A 601 -31.89 2.73 14.77
CA PHE A 601 -32.61 3.23 15.93
C PHE A 601 -33.46 2.11 16.55
N LEU A 602 -34.25 1.40 15.73
CA LEU A 602 -35.09 0.28 16.18
C LEU A 602 -34.28 -0.86 16.80
N PHE A 603 -33.16 -1.23 16.17
CA PHE A 603 -32.24 -2.22 16.72
C PHE A 603 -31.62 -1.75 18.04
N SER A 604 -31.25 -0.47 18.14
CA SER A 604 -30.69 0.10 19.37
C SER A 604 -31.70 0.12 20.51
N CYS A 605 -32.96 0.44 20.24
CA CYS A 605 -34.05 0.33 21.21
C CYS A 605 -34.24 -1.10 21.69
N THR A 606 -34.06 -2.08 20.81
CA THR A 606 -34.12 -3.51 21.15
C THR A 606 -32.98 -3.89 22.11
N VAL A 607 -31.74 -3.51 21.79
CA VAL A 607 -30.59 -3.73 22.69
C VAL A 607 -30.77 -2.99 24.02
N GLY A 608 -31.29 -1.76 23.98
CA GLY A 608 -31.61 -0.96 25.16
C GLY A 608 -32.66 -1.62 26.06
N TRP A 609 -33.73 -2.19 25.48
CA TRP A 609 -34.73 -2.97 26.21
C TRP A 609 -34.12 -4.22 26.84
N ILE A 610 -33.32 -4.99 26.09
CA ILE A 610 -32.64 -6.18 26.62
C ILE A 610 -31.75 -5.81 27.80
N ALA A 611 -30.94 -4.77 27.67
CA ALA A 611 -30.08 -4.28 28.75
C ALA A 611 -30.89 -3.85 29.97
N PHE A 612 -31.94 -3.04 29.77
CA PHE A 612 -32.81 -2.57 30.83
C PHE A 612 -33.54 -3.72 31.56
N ALA A 613 -34.16 -4.64 30.83
CA ALA A 613 -34.88 -5.79 31.39
C ALA A 613 -33.92 -6.69 32.17
N CYS A 614 -32.71 -6.93 31.68
CA CYS A 614 -31.75 -7.78 32.37
C CYS A 614 -31.18 -7.12 33.64
N VAL A 615 -30.86 -5.82 33.59
CA VAL A 615 -30.33 -5.09 34.77
C VAL A 615 -31.39 -4.91 35.85
N THR A 616 -32.65 -4.71 35.48
CA THR A 616 -33.77 -4.56 36.43
C THR A 616 -34.29 -5.88 37.01
N GLY A 617 -33.72 -7.03 36.61
CA GLY A 617 -34.14 -8.36 37.06
C GLY A 617 -35.38 -8.91 36.32
N ASN A 618 -35.89 -8.23 35.31
CA ASN A 618 -37.03 -8.64 34.47
C ASN A 618 -36.61 -9.51 33.27
N GLY A 619 -35.34 -9.88 33.15
CA GLY A 619 -34.77 -10.59 32.00
C GLY A 619 -35.00 -12.11 31.95
N GLY A 620 -35.50 -12.73 33.03
CA GLY A 620 -35.82 -14.15 33.05
C GLY A 620 -34.66 -15.07 32.63
N PRO A 621 -34.90 -16.07 31.75
CA PRO A 621 -33.84 -16.97 31.26
C PRO A 621 -32.72 -16.25 30.50
N ILE A 622 -33.07 -15.25 29.68
CA ILE A 622 -32.10 -14.49 28.89
C ILE A 622 -31.19 -13.68 29.83
N GLY A 623 -31.75 -13.08 30.88
CA GLY A 623 -30.96 -12.39 31.90
C GLY A 623 -29.97 -13.31 32.62
N LYS A 624 -30.37 -14.55 32.94
CA LYS A 624 -29.48 -15.56 33.52
C LYS A 624 -28.35 -15.95 32.55
N PHE A 625 -28.69 -16.21 31.29
CA PHE A 625 -27.73 -16.55 30.26
C PHE A 625 -26.72 -15.42 30.01
N LEU A 626 -27.18 -14.18 29.85
CA LEU A 626 -26.32 -13.02 29.60
C LEU A 626 -25.45 -12.65 30.81
N SER A 627 -25.91 -12.94 32.02
CA SER A 627 -25.16 -12.67 33.25
C SER A 627 -24.20 -13.79 33.65
N TRP A 628 -24.11 -14.86 32.84
CA TRP A 628 -23.30 -16.03 33.13
C TRP A 628 -21.82 -15.68 33.27
N GLU A 629 -21.17 -16.22 34.30
CA GLU A 629 -19.79 -15.87 34.68
C GLU A 629 -18.76 -16.21 33.60
N VAL A 630 -19.06 -17.17 32.71
CA VAL A 630 -18.17 -17.53 31.58
C VAL A 630 -17.92 -16.35 30.63
N TRP A 631 -18.82 -15.36 30.59
CA TRP A 631 -18.66 -14.17 29.76
C TRP A 631 -17.61 -13.21 30.30
N LEU A 632 -17.32 -13.23 31.60
CA LEU A 632 -16.40 -12.28 32.26
C LEU A 632 -15.00 -12.25 31.62
N PRO A 633 -14.25 -13.38 31.51
CA PRO A 633 -12.92 -13.35 30.92
C PRO A 633 -12.93 -12.90 29.45
N LEU A 634 -13.97 -13.27 28.69
CA LEU A 634 -14.12 -12.89 27.28
C LEU A 634 -14.46 -11.40 27.11
N SER A 635 -15.34 -10.87 27.97
CA SER A 635 -15.73 -9.46 27.99
C SER A 635 -14.55 -8.56 28.38
N ARG A 636 -13.70 -9.02 29.29
CA ARG A 636 -12.50 -8.29 29.74
C ARG A 636 -11.47 -8.05 28.63
N VAL A 637 -11.28 -9.00 27.72
CA VAL A 637 -10.33 -8.87 26.61
C VAL A 637 -10.97 -8.31 25.32
N SER A 638 -12.26 -7.95 25.35
CA SER A 638 -13.02 -7.61 24.15
C SER A 638 -12.45 -6.41 23.38
N TYR A 639 -11.80 -5.46 24.07
CA TYR A 639 -11.18 -4.31 23.41
C TYR A 639 -9.97 -4.72 22.57
N CYS A 640 -9.10 -5.58 23.11
CA CYS A 640 -8.00 -6.17 22.34
C CYS A 640 -8.52 -7.07 21.20
N VAL A 641 -9.62 -7.80 21.41
CA VAL A 641 -10.27 -8.62 20.36
C VAL A 641 -10.76 -7.74 19.22
N TYR A 642 -11.44 -6.64 19.54
CA TYR A 642 -11.88 -5.65 18.56
C TYR A 642 -10.71 -5.10 17.73
N LEU A 643 -9.59 -4.76 18.35
CA LEU A 643 -8.46 -4.17 17.63
C LEU A 643 -7.72 -5.17 16.74
N PHE A 644 -7.51 -6.39 17.22
CA PHE A 644 -6.61 -7.36 16.56
C PHE A 644 -7.32 -8.36 15.65
N HIS A 645 -8.64 -8.55 15.74
CA HIS A 645 -9.33 -9.53 14.88
C HIS A 645 -9.11 -9.31 13.37
N PRO A 646 -9.17 -8.08 12.82
CA PRO A 646 -8.94 -7.88 11.39
C PRO A 646 -7.46 -8.02 11.05
N VAL A 647 -6.56 -7.77 12.01
CA VAL A 647 -5.12 -7.98 11.84
C VAL A 647 -4.81 -9.47 11.69
N VAL A 648 -5.39 -10.33 12.54
CA VAL A 648 -5.24 -11.80 12.48
C VAL A 648 -5.84 -12.34 11.18
N MET A 649 -7.03 -11.88 10.82
CA MET A 649 -7.68 -12.25 9.56
C MET A 649 -6.83 -11.83 8.35
N LEU A 650 -6.42 -10.57 8.29
CA LEU A 650 -5.61 -10.06 7.19
C LEU A 650 -4.28 -10.79 7.07
N HIS A 651 -3.64 -11.12 8.20
CA HIS A 651 -2.42 -11.93 8.19
C HIS A 651 -2.62 -13.25 7.44
N TYR A 652 -3.69 -13.98 7.76
CA TYR A 652 -4.01 -15.25 7.12
C TYR A 652 -4.16 -15.10 5.60
N VAL A 653 -4.86 -14.05 5.14
CA VAL A 653 -5.06 -13.76 3.71
C VAL A 653 -3.76 -13.51 2.99
N LEU A 654 -2.87 -12.73 3.61
CA LEU A 654 -1.60 -12.35 3.02
C LEU A 654 -0.58 -13.48 2.99
N THR A 655 -0.75 -14.49 3.85
CA THR A 655 0.09 -15.69 3.87
C THR A 655 -0.47 -16.84 3.05
N SER A 656 -1.79 -16.90 2.84
CA SER A 656 -2.43 -18.00 2.12
C SER A 656 -2.06 -17.97 0.63
N ASN A 657 -1.73 -19.14 0.10
CA ASN A 657 -1.52 -19.38 -1.34
C ASN A 657 -2.66 -20.17 -1.97
N ASP A 658 -3.63 -20.62 -1.17
CA ASP A 658 -4.65 -21.58 -1.58
C ASP A 658 -5.97 -20.91 -1.97
N GLN A 659 -6.69 -21.56 -2.89
CA GLN A 659 -8.04 -21.20 -3.30
C GLN A 659 -9.03 -21.65 -2.22
N LEU A 660 -9.50 -20.71 -1.40
CA LEU A 660 -10.61 -20.98 -0.49
C LEU A 660 -11.89 -21.18 -1.30
N HIS A 661 -12.36 -22.42 -1.35
CA HIS A 661 -13.68 -22.72 -1.89
C HIS A 661 -14.75 -22.20 -0.92
N TRP A 662 -15.62 -21.33 -1.44
CA TRP A 662 -16.74 -20.80 -0.69
C TRP A 662 -17.78 -21.90 -0.47
N ASN A 663 -17.86 -22.35 0.77
CA ASN A 663 -18.89 -23.27 1.26
C ASN A 663 -19.25 -22.87 2.70
N THR A 664 -20.48 -23.18 3.12
CA THR A 664 -20.96 -22.95 4.48
C THR A 664 -20.02 -23.59 5.51
N TYR A 665 -19.55 -24.80 5.24
CA TYR A 665 -18.61 -25.50 6.12
C TYR A 665 -17.27 -24.77 6.25
N THR A 666 -16.66 -24.35 5.14
CA THR A 666 -15.42 -23.55 5.15
C THR A 666 -15.60 -22.27 5.96
N SER A 667 -16.73 -21.60 5.80
CA SER A 667 -17.04 -20.36 6.54
C SER A 667 -17.12 -20.60 8.06
N VAL A 668 -17.71 -21.71 8.50
CA VAL A 668 -17.78 -22.08 9.91
C VAL A 668 -16.41 -22.44 10.47
N TYR A 669 -15.61 -23.25 9.76
CA TYR A 669 -14.25 -23.60 10.19
C TYR A 669 -13.35 -22.37 10.30
N MET A 670 -13.43 -21.47 9.32
CA MET A 670 -12.69 -20.21 9.31
C MET A 670 -13.12 -19.31 10.47
N PHE A 671 -14.44 -19.19 10.71
CA PHE A 671 -14.95 -18.45 11.86
C PHE A 671 -14.42 -18.99 13.19
N LEU A 672 -14.54 -20.30 13.45
CA LEU A 672 -14.05 -20.91 14.69
C LEU A 672 -12.53 -20.72 14.85
N SER A 673 -11.78 -20.90 13.77
CA SER A 673 -10.32 -20.73 13.76
C SER A 673 -9.92 -19.29 14.09
N PHE A 674 -10.55 -18.30 13.42
CA PHE A 674 -10.27 -16.89 13.69
C PHE A 674 -10.76 -16.44 15.05
N PHE A 675 -11.87 -16.96 15.54
CA PHE A 675 -12.38 -16.69 16.87
C PHE A 675 -11.34 -17.09 17.92
N VAL A 676 -10.88 -18.34 17.91
CA VAL A 676 -9.87 -18.84 18.87
C VAL A 676 -8.54 -18.10 18.72
N ALA A 677 -8.05 -17.93 17.48
CA ALA A 677 -6.77 -17.26 17.22
C ALA A 677 -6.79 -15.80 17.70
N THR A 678 -7.88 -15.08 17.43
CA THR A 678 -8.03 -13.69 17.85
C THR A 678 -8.05 -13.57 19.37
N TYR A 679 -8.88 -14.35 20.07
CA TYR A 679 -8.94 -14.28 21.53
C TYR A 679 -7.60 -14.63 22.18
N THR A 680 -6.84 -15.57 21.59
CA THR A 680 -5.50 -15.93 22.06
C THR A 680 -4.53 -14.76 21.91
N VAL A 681 -4.46 -14.14 20.72
CA VAL A 681 -3.60 -12.97 20.47
C VAL A 681 -4.01 -11.80 21.36
N SER A 682 -5.30 -11.54 21.49
CA SER A 682 -5.84 -10.45 22.29
C SER A 682 -5.62 -10.63 23.78
N LEU A 683 -5.69 -11.85 24.31
CA LEU A 683 -5.32 -12.14 25.70
C LEU A 683 -3.84 -11.84 25.95
N ALA A 684 -2.96 -12.26 25.03
CA ALA A 684 -1.53 -11.97 25.14
C ALA A 684 -1.25 -10.46 25.12
N VAL A 685 -1.87 -9.71 24.19
CA VAL A 685 -1.73 -8.26 24.12
C VAL A 685 -2.33 -7.57 25.35
N SER A 686 -3.46 -8.07 25.87
CA SER A 686 -4.09 -7.50 27.05
C SER A 686 -3.19 -7.61 28.29
N LEU A 687 -2.55 -8.77 28.50
CA LEU A 687 -1.64 -8.99 29.61
C LEU A 687 -0.31 -8.23 29.46
N LEU A 688 0.19 -8.10 28.22
CA LEU A 688 1.46 -7.44 27.93
C LEU A 688 1.37 -5.91 27.98
N VAL A 689 0.25 -5.35 27.51
CA VAL A 689 0.11 -3.91 27.25
C VAL A 689 -1.10 -3.30 27.96
N GLU A 690 -2.31 -3.83 27.73
CA GLU A 690 -3.55 -3.19 28.23
C GLU A 690 -3.60 -3.11 29.77
N VAL A 691 -3.54 -4.25 30.46
CA VAL A 691 -3.66 -4.32 31.92
C VAL A 691 -2.57 -3.52 32.63
N PRO A 692 -1.27 -3.64 32.28
CA PRO A 692 -0.23 -2.87 32.94
C PRO A 692 -0.40 -1.36 32.74
N LEU A 693 -0.73 -0.92 31.51
CA LEU A 693 -0.90 0.49 31.23
C LEU A 693 -2.14 1.08 31.91
N LEU A 694 -3.23 0.32 32.04
CA LEU A 694 -4.39 0.75 32.84
C LEU A 694 -4.02 0.95 34.31
N LYS A 695 -3.25 0.04 34.90
CA LYS A 695 -2.75 0.19 36.28
C LYS A 695 -1.80 1.40 36.41
N MET A 696 -0.93 1.62 35.43
CA MET A 696 -0.03 2.78 35.41
C MET A 696 -0.79 4.10 35.30
N THR A 697 -1.80 4.19 34.42
CA THR A 697 -2.67 5.37 34.29
C THR A 697 -3.37 5.68 35.61
N LYS A 698 -3.87 4.67 36.32
CA LYS A 698 -4.41 4.86 37.67
C LYS A 698 -3.37 5.45 38.63
N LEU A 699 -2.15 4.91 38.67
CA LEU A 699 -1.08 5.43 39.53
C LEU A 699 -0.67 6.87 39.20
N LEU A 700 -0.76 7.28 37.93
CA LEU A 700 -0.45 8.63 37.47
C LEU A 700 -1.56 9.64 37.80
N LEU A 701 -2.83 9.22 37.68
CA LEU A 701 -3.99 10.07 37.90
C LEU A 701 -4.47 10.08 39.37
N ASP A 702 -4.11 9.07 40.16
CA ASP A 702 -4.41 8.96 41.60
C ASP A 702 -3.55 9.98 42.38
N GLN A 703 -4.13 11.17 42.56
CA GLN A 703 -3.68 12.16 43.52
C GLN A 703 -4.59 12.07 44.74
N ARG A 704 -4.29 11.14 45.65
CA ARG A 704 -4.73 11.36 47.03
C ARG A 704 -4.15 12.69 47.50
N PRO A 705 -4.92 13.54 48.21
CA PRO A 705 -4.32 14.65 48.92
C PRO A 705 -3.22 14.07 49.82
N ARG A 706 -2.02 14.66 49.80
CA ARG A 706 -1.06 14.45 50.87
C ARG A 706 -1.78 14.92 52.13
N THR A 707 -2.29 13.98 52.93
CA THR A 707 -2.53 14.23 54.34
C THR A 707 -1.17 14.60 54.90
N GLN A 708 -0.99 15.89 55.17
CA GLN A 708 0.03 16.36 56.11
C GLN A 708 -0.29 15.80 57.49
#